data_AF-A0A972T743-F1
#
_entry.id   AF-A0A972T743-F1
#
_cell.length_a   1.000
_cell.length_b   1.000
_cell.length_c   1.000
_cell.angle_alpha   90.00
_cell.angle_beta   90.00
_cell.angle_gamma   90.00
#
_symmetry.space_group_name_H-M   'P 1'
#
loop_
_entity.id
_entity.type
_entity.pdbx_description
1 polymer ?
#
loop_
_entity_poly.entity_id
_entity_poly.type
_entity_poly.pdbx_seq_one_letter_code
_entity_poly.pdbx_strand_id
1 'polypeptide(L)'
;MTEFQPLYDAFHLFQERCLLQDRSLIWPNQQIWTIANLRRWKMQVIDSPNLEGELNFNEKLEQQLIGAPPILWGLAADMHYVYYLPSANITLATRVRNISWAAQKSGLTLPPENDPIWAAQKNGFTRTTQKYHFRYAQLHLLAAFALRLKEQGNAAQILTDSTQVQSMLDEILEGIPAKGDRAYDLRHAILYLMFPDQYERIISTAHKEKIVSRYIKYVSDPHTDLDTRLHQIREGLAGAQSSGHDFDFYRDLKQEWNPDEVETPLQPETGKKTEEPQKDSWIVVDALRLLNRFKNLILFGPPGTGKTFWAKIIANRLVAPQLKQAQSRAAFVQTIIEDLPFYDILALDMYRTGHDKKYSVPQLEEMELVQARFRQNPVKHQKNQIWGYLQSHTAIESQTVKLTSRAEPFLFDKTDNSQWFLTPAGKEYVQGTLTDRLTLIKQGPPAINQPEDFIRWVTFHQSYAYEDFVEGLRPKTEQGDAMVLAFELKPGIFRSLCARAKDDPNNQYVLVIDEINRGNIAKIFGELMTLIEADKRGKQPVELPYSKEDFQVPVNLAIIGTMNTADRSIALLDVALRRRFAFLELLPEAELLDGINVSLAEEDALNIGTCLRNLNQRIVELRGADYQIGHSYFLPLQVIADEVEKLNCLDDIWNYQVVPLLKEYFYGQADLLRQVLPSFFSQDDGGQPQSASGLVALHGEDLVAALNKL
;
A
#
# COMPACT_ATOMS: atom_id res chain seq x y z
N MET A 1 -29.23 9.61 7.22
CA MET A 1 -28.40 10.49 8.06
C MET A 1 -27.81 9.81 9.30
N THR A 2 -28.40 8.74 9.86
CA THR A 2 -27.93 8.13 11.12
C THR A 2 -26.60 7.36 11.04
N GLU A 3 -26.17 6.90 9.86
CA GLU A 3 -24.97 6.06 9.69
C GLU A 3 -23.65 6.80 9.94
N PHE A 4 -23.54 8.06 9.51
CA PHE A 4 -22.30 8.85 9.59
C PHE A 4 -22.30 9.91 10.71
N GLN A 5 -23.30 9.88 11.59
CA GLN A 5 -23.44 10.86 12.67
C GLN A 5 -22.16 11.05 13.51
N PRO A 6 -21.44 10.00 13.92
CA PRO A 6 -20.19 10.19 14.68
C PRO A 6 -19.12 10.98 13.91
N LEU A 7 -19.08 10.88 12.59
CA LEU A 7 -18.14 11.62 11.74
C LEU A 7 -18.48 13.11 11.74
N TYR A 8 -19.77 13.45 11.61
CA TYR A 8 -20.24 14.83 11.66
C TYR A 8 -20.03 15.43 13.06
N ASP A 9 -20.33 14.69 14.12
CA ASP A 9 -20.12 15.15 15.49
C ASP A 9 -18.65 15.48 15.74
N ALA A 10 -17.73 14.61 15.30
CA ALA A 10 -16.30 14.85 15.45
C ALA A 10 -15.80 16.01 14.58
N PHE A 11 -16.32 16.18 13.37
CA PHE A 11 -15.97 17.30 12.51
C PHE A 11 -16.54 18.64 13.03
N HIS A 12 -17.73 18.62 13.62
CA HIS A 12 -18.29 19.77 14.33
C HIS A 12 -17.40 20.15 15.52
N LEU A 13 -16.90 19.18 16.30
CA LEU A 13 -15.93 19.45 17.36
C LEU A 13 -14.63 20.07 16.81
N PHE A 14 -14.19 19.66 15.62
CA PHE A 14 -13.05 20.27 14.95
C PHE A 14 -13.34 21.74 14.58
N GLN A 15 -14.51 22.05 14.02
CA GLN A 15 -14.91 23.43 13.74
C GLN A 15 -14.96 24.29 15.01
N GLU A 16 -15.66 23.80 16.04
CA GLU A 16 -15.88 24.55 17.27
C GLU A 16 -14.59 24.73 18.06
N ARG A 17 -13.90 23.63 18.37
CA ARG A 17 -12.72 23.67 19.25
C ARG A 17 -11.51 24.22 18.50
N CYS A 18 -11.20 23.66 17.34
CA CYS A 18 -9.96 23.95 16.65
C CYS A 18 -10.02 25.24 15.84
N LEU A 19 -11.03 25.38 14.98
CA LEU A 19 -11.10 26.52 14.08
C LEU A 19 -11.56 27.80 14.79
N LEU A 20 -12.52 27.72 15.72
CA LEU A 20 -13.08 28.89 16.41
C LEU A 20 -12.44 29.20 17.77
N GLN A 21 -12.14 28.19 18.59
CA GLN A 21 -11.72 28.39 19.99
C GLN A 21 -10.21 28.20 20.24
N ASP A 22 -9.41 27.95 19.20
CA ASP A 22 -7.97 27.66 19.28
C ASP A 22 -7.59 26.41 20.12
N ARG A 23 -8.56 25.57 20.47
CA ARG A 23 -8.40 24.40 21.33
C ARG A 23 -8.14 23.13 20.53
N SER A 24 -7.59 22.13 21.19
CA SER A 24 -7.41 20.81 20.58
C SER A 24 -8.73 20.05 20.43
N LEU A 25 -8.79 19.23 19.39
CA LEU A 25 -9.87 18.29 19.14
C LEU A 25 -9.89 17.20 20.21
N ILE A 26 -8.73 16.57 20.42
CA ILE A 26 -8.53 15.44 21.34
C ILE A 26 -8.42 15.90 22.80
N TRP A 27 -7.80 17.07 23.05
CA TRP A 27 -7.56 17.61 24.40
C TRP A 27 -8.22 18.97 24.60
N PRO A 28 -9.50 19.05 25.00
CA PRO A 28 -10.27 20.30 24.99
C PRO A 28 -9.67 21.46 25.79
N ASN A 29 -8.83 21.16 26.78
CA ASN A 29 -8.18 22.16 27.64
C ASN A 29 -6.86 22.70 27.07
N GLN A 30 -6.34 22.14 25.97
CA GLN A 30 -5.07 22.53 25.36
C GLN A 30 -5.29 23.52 24.22
N GLN A 31 -4.57 24.66 24.24
CA GLN A 31 -4.60 25.63 23.14
C GLN A 31 -3.58 25.27 22.06
N ILE A 32 -4.01 24.40 21.14
CA ILE A 32 -3.14 23.84 20.09
C ILE A 32 -3.29 24.59 18.76
N TRP A 33 -4.51 24.96 18.38
CA TRP A 33 -4.83 25.50 17.05
C TRP A 33 -4.70 27.02 16.93
N THR A 34 -3.84 27.63 17.75
CA THR A 34 -3.58 29.07 17.72
C THR A 34 -2.90 29.49 16.41
N ILE A 35 -3.12 30.75 15.99
CA ILE A 35 -2.43 31.34 14.82
C ILE A 35 -0.89 31.21 14.95
N ALA A 36 -0.35 31.37 16.16
CA ALA A 36 1.09 31.24 16.41
C ALA A 36 1.62 29.83 16.09
N ASN A 37 0.91 28.78 16.54
CA ASN A 37 1.28 27.40 16.27
C ASN A 37 1.13 27.05 14.78
N LEU A 38 0.04 27.50 14.14
CA LEU A 38 -0.21 27.29 12.72
C LEU A 38 0.84 27.97 11.83
N ARG A 39 1.25 29.20 12.16
CA ARG A 39 2.35 29.89 11.46
C ARG A 39 3.68 29.15 11.63
N ARG A 40 3.95 28.62 12.82
CA ARG A 40 5.16 27.84 13.07
C ARG A 40 5.16 26.53 12.31
N TRP A 41 4.03 25.83 12.28
CA TRP A 41 3.84 24.65 11.44
C TRP A 41 4.07 24.97 9.96
N LYS A 42 3.46 26.05 9.45
CA LYS A 42 3.65 26.50 8.08
C LYS A 42 5.13 26.73 7.77
N MET A 43 5.84 27.47 8.61
CA MET A 43 7.25 27.78 8.41
C MET A 43 8.15 26.52 8.39
N GLN A 44 7.93 25.58 9.32
CA GLN A 44 8.82 24.41 9.49
C GLN A 44 8.47 23.23 8.58
N VAL A 45 7.18 23.04 8.30
CA VAL A 45 6.70 21.88 7.54
C VAL A 45 6.34 22.32 6.12
N ILE A 46 5.49 23.32 5.95
CA ILE A 46 4.96 23.68 4.62
C ILE A 46 6.01 24.40 3.76
N ASP A 47 6.68 25.42 4.31
CA ASP A 47 7.60 26.30 3.57
C ASP A 47 8.99 25.70 3.41
N SER A 48 9.33 24.70 4.23
CA SER A 48 10.61 23.99 4.19
C SER A 48 10.37 22.47 4.10
N PRO A 49 9.81 21.98 2.98
CA PRO A 49 9.48 20.57 2.84
C PRO A 49 10.73 19.69 2.79
N ASN A 50 10.76 18.64 3.61
CA ASN A 50 11.81 17.63 3.52
C ASN A 50 11.49 16.64 2.38
N LEU A 51 12.09 16.88 1.23
CA LEU A 51 11.93 16.08 0.01
C LEU A 51 13.04 15.04 -0.19
N GLU A 52 13.93 14.83 0.79
CA GLU A 52 15.01 13.83 0.68
C GLU A 52 14.43 12.42 0.46
N GLY A 53 15.03 11.69 -0.48
CA GLY A 53 14.56 10.38 -0.94
C GLY A 53 15.24 9.27 -0.16
N GLU A 54 14.50 8.71 0.80
CA GLU A 54 14.69 7.38 1.47
C GLU A 54 13.84 7.31 2.75
N LEU A 55 13.51 8.46 3.35
CA LEU A 55 12.74 8.54 4.59
C LEU A 55 11.22 8.43 4.37
N ASN A 56 10.55 7.76 5.30
CA ASN A 56 9.10 7.71 5.36
C ASN A 56 8.50 9.02 5.91
N PHE A 57 7.19 9.21 5.76
CA PHE A 57 6.51 10.45 6.18
C PHE A 57 6.76 10.82 7.66
N ASN A 58 6.76 9.84 8.57
CA ASN A 58 6.93 10.11 10.00
C ASN A 58 8.37 10.60 10.27
N GLU A 59 9.37 9.96 9.66
CA GLU A 59 10.78 10.36 9.76
C GLU A 59 11.03 11.77 9.21
N LYS A 60 10.40 12.10 8.07
CA LYS A 60 10.48 13.44 7.48
C LYS A 60 9.91 14.50 8.41
N LEU A 61 8.72 14.23 8.97
CA LEU A 61 8.08 15.15 9.90
C LEU A 61 8.91 15.29 11.20
N GLU A 62 9.52 14.21 11.68
CA GLU A 62 10.43 14.25 12.83
C GLU A 62 11.63 15.15 12.57
N GLN A 63 12.26 15.05 11.41
CA GLN A 63 13.38 15.92 11.03
C GLN A 63 12.95 17.39 10.92
N GLN A 64 11.79 17.66 10.31
CA GLN A 64 11.27 19.03 10.13
C GLN A 64 10.87 19.69 11.46
N LEU A 65 10.44 18.90 12.45
CA LEU A 65 10.04 19.38 13.77
C LEU A 65 11.15 19.28 14.82
N ILE A 66 12.40 19.03 14.43
CA ILE A 66 13.55 19.13 15.35
C ILE A 66 13.58 20.54 15.97
N GLY A 67 13.63 20.61 17.30
CA GLY A 67 13.64 21.88 18.04
C GLY A 67 12.30 22.63 18.03
N ALA A 68 11.22 22.04 17.49
CA ALA A 68 9.88 22.58 17.62
C ALA A 68 9.33 22.39 19.06
N PRO A 69 8.49 23.30 19.55
CA PRO A 69 7.77 23.10 20.81
C PRO A 69 6.92 21.81 20.75
N PRO A 70 6.87 21.00 21.83
CA PRO A 70 6.09 19.76 21.87
C PRO A 70 4.62 19.93 21.47
N ILE A 71 4.04 21.11 21.69
CA ILE A 71 2.65 21.40 21.33
C ILE A 71 2.36 21.25 19.82
N LEU A 72 3.35 21.42 18.92
CA LEU A 72 3.17 21.18 17.48
C LEU A 72 2.94 19.70 17.15
N TRP A 73 3.44 18.78 17.98
CA TRP A 73 3.11 17.36 17.86
C TRP A 73 1.66 17.07 18.26
N GLY A 74 1.10 17.86 19.18
CA GLY A 74 -0.33 17.80 19.48
C GLY A 74 -1.19 18.30 18.32
N LEU A 75 -0.72 19.33 17.60
CA LEU A 75 -1.34 19.77 16.33
C LEU A 75 -1.30 18.66 15.28
N ALA A 76 -0.16 17.97 15.14
CA ALA A 76 -0.04 16.81 14.26
C ALA A 76 -1.02 15.69 14.63
N ALA A 77 -1.24 15.42 15.92
CA ALA A 77 -2.18 14.40 16.38
C ALA A 77 -3.63 14.75 16.00
N ASP A 78 -4.06 15.99 16.24
CA ASP A 78 -5.40 16.46 15.85
C ASP A 78 -5.59 16.42 14.33
N MET A 79 -4.58 16.83 13.54
CA MET A 79 -4.68 16.77 12.07
C MET A 79 -4.76 15.33 11.56
N HIS A 80 -4.01 14.39 12.15
CA HIS A 80 -4.14 12.97 11.82
C HIS A 80 -5.54 12.44 12.13
N TYR A 81 -6.12 12.84 13.27
CA TYR A 81 -7.48 12.46 13.62
C TYR A 81 -8.47 12.89 12.52
N VAL A 82 -8.43 14.15 12.10
CA VAL A 82 -9.32 14.69 11.04
C VAL A 82 -9.05 14.02 9.69
N TYR A 83 -7.77 13.82 9.35
CA TYR A 83 -7.35 13.14 8.11
C TYR A 83 -7.95 11.74 7.97
N TYR A 84 -8.15 11.00 9.06
CA TYR A 84 -8.68 9.64 8.96
C TYR A 84 -10.21 9.55 8.87
N LEU A 85 -10.95 10.62 9.14
CA LEU A 85 -12.43 10.61 9.15
C LEU A 85 -13.05 10.08 7.84
N PRO A 86 -12.55 10.44 6.64
CA PRO A 86 -13.17 9.98 5.40
C PRO A 86 -12.92 8.51 5.09
N SER A 87 -11.77 7.98 5.50
CA SER A 87 -11.29 6.67 5.05
C SER A 87 -12.06 5.52 5.67
N ALA A 88 -12.57 4.59 4.87
CA ALA A 88 -13.18 3.33 5.32
C ALA A 88 -12.20 2.14 5.23
N ASN A 89 -11.10 2.29 4.49
CA ASN A 89 -10.10 1.25 4.22
C ASN A 89 -8.84 1.32 5.10
N ILE A 90 -8.76 2.28 6.04
CA ILE A 90 -7.71 2.33 7.07
C ILE A 90 -8.26 1.77 8.39
N THR A 91 -7.57 0.77 8.95
CA THR A 91 -7.97 0.12 10.21
C THR A 91 -7.88 1.08 11.40
N LEU A 92 -8.78 0.92 12.38
CA LEU A 92 -8.76 1.70 13.63
C LEU A 92 -7.37 1.65 14.30
N ALA A 93 -6.74 0.48 14.34
CA ALA A 93 -5.40 0.32 14.90
C ALA A 93 -4.34 1.20 14.21
N THR A 94 -4.37 1.33 12.88
CA THR A 94 -3.45 2.22 12.15
C THR A 94 -3.75 3.70 12.43
N ARG A 95 -5.03 4.08 12.54
CA ARG A 95 -5.43 5.45 12.89
C ARG A 95 -4.91 5.82 14.28
N VAL A 96 -5.24 5.00 15.27
CA VAL A 96 -4.86 5.20 16.67
C VAL A 96 -3.34 5.18 16.83
N ARG A 97 -2.62 4.29 16.13
CA ARG A 97 -1.15 4.25 16.16
C ARG A 97 -0.52 5.58 15.73
N ASN A 98 -0.97 6.15 14.61
CA ASN A 98 -0.40 7.40 14.10
C ASN A 98 -0.80 8.62 14.95
N ILE A 99 -2.03 8.63 15.48
CA ILE A 99 -2.47 9.66 16.44
C ILE A 99 -1.66 9.54 17.75
N SER A 100 -1.44 8.32 18.25
CA SER A 100 -0.67 8.02 19.46
C SER A 100 0.79 8.40 19.31
N TRP A 101 1.40 8.12 18.17
CA TRP A 101 2.78 8.50 17.88
C TRP A 101 2.99 10.01 17.99
N ALA A 102 2.08 10.81 17.43
CA ALA A 102 2.14 12.27 17.55
C ALA A 102 1.80 12.75 18.98
N ALA A 103 0.83 12.12 19.65
CA ALA A 103 0.48 12.43 21.04
C ALA A 103 1.63 12.18 22.03
N GLN A 104 2.35 11.07 21.87
CA GLN A 104 3.51 10.74 22.71
C GLN A 104 4.60 11.81 22.60
N LYS A 105 4.87 12.29 21.39
CA LYS A 105 5.88 13.35 21.16
C LYS A 105 5.44 14.72 21.68
N SER A 106 4.12 14.96 21.84
CA SER A 106 3.61 16.18 22.46
C SER A 106 3.67 16.16 23.98
N GLY A 107 3.85 14.97 24.58
CA GLY A 107 3.75 14.76 26.02
C GLY A 107 2.31 14.75 26.54
N LEU A 108 1.31 14.69 25.66
CA LEU A 108 -0.11 14.66 26.03
C LEU A 108 -0.64 13.22 26.06
N THR A 109 -1.28 12.85 27.17
CA THR A 109 -1.89 11.52 27.33
C THR A 109 -3.21 11.44 26.57
N LEU A 110 -3.37 10.42 25.72
CA LEU A 110 -4.62 10.22 24.98
C LEU A 110 -5.81 9.91 25.91
N PRO A 111 -7.04 10.32 25.53
CA PRO A 111 -8.25 9.87 26.19
C PRO A 111 -8.39 8.33 26.13
N PRO A 112 -8.98 7.70 27.16
CA PRO A 112 -9.18 6.26 27.19
C PRO A 112 -10.03 5.77 26.01
N GLU A 113 -9.90 4.50 25.62
CA GLU A 113 -10.56 3.95 24.41
C GLU A 113 -12.10 4.03 24.43
N ASN A 114 -12.70 4.12 25.62
CA ASN A 114 -14.14 4.28 25.79
C ASN A 114 -14.61 5.74 25.65
N ASP A 115 -13.70 6.70 25.47
CA ASP A 115 -14.05 8.10 25.24
C ASP A 115 -14.85 8.26 23.93
N PRO A 116 -15.97 9.00 23.94
CA PRO A 116 -16.78 9.24 22.75
C PRO A 116 -16.01 9.81 21.56
N ILE A 117 -14.88 10.50 21.78
CA ILE A 117 -14.03 11.01 20.71
C ILE A 117 -13.54 9.89 19.79
N TRP A 118 -13.45 8.64 20.23
CA TRP A 118 -13.01 7.53 19.38
C TRP A 118 -14.12 6.95 18.49
N ALA A 119 -15.39 7.33 18.71
CA ALA A 119 -16.51 6.80 17.94
C ALA A 119 -16.38 7.06 16.43
N ALA A 120 -15.92 8.26 16.06
CA ALA A 120 -15.71 8.66 14.67
C ALA A 120 -14.54 7.94 13.98
N GLN A 121 -13.62 7.36 14.74
CA GLN A 121 -12.45 6.67 14.18
C GLN A 121 -12.73 5.21 13.82
N LYS A 122 -13.90 4.67 14.19
CA LYS A 122 -14.26 3.26 13.94
C LYS A 122 -14.58 2.97 12.48
N ASN A 123 -15.17 3.94 11.76
CA ASN A 123 -15.59 3.82 10.37
C ASN A 123 -15.18 5.07 9.57
N GLY A 124 -15.37 5.03 8.26
CA GLY A 124 -15.34 6.21 7.40
C GLY A 124 -16.39 6.06 6.30
N PHE A 125 -16.64 7.12 5.53
CA PHE A 125 -17.74 7.13 4.55
C PHE A 125 -17.31 6.76 3.12
N THR A 126 -16.00 6.58 2.87
CA THR A 126 -15.49 6.25 1.52
C THR A 126 -14.17 5.49 1.53
N ARG A 127 -13.91 4.66 0.50
CA ARG A 127 -12.60 4.01 0.30
C ARG A 127 -11.66 5.04 -0.33
N THR A 128 -10.59 5.41 0.38
CA THR A 128 -9.64 6.43 -0.06
C THR A 128 -8.61 5.88 -1.05
N THR A 129 -8.19 6.69 -2.00
CA THR A 129 -7.25 6.33 -3.08
C THR A 129 -5.78 6.38 -2.65
N GLN A 130 -4.86 5.87 -3.47
CA GLN A 130 -3.41 6.04 -3.23
C GLN A 130 -3.00 7.52 -3.16
N LYS A 131 -3.64 8.39 -3.97
CA LYS A 131 -3.40 9.84 -3.93
C LYS A 131 -3.79 10.45 -2.59
N TYR A 132 -4.90 10.00 -1.99
CA TYR A 132 -5.29 10.40 -0.64
C TYR A 132 -4.27 9.97 0.44
N HIS A 133 -3.53 8.89 0.20
CA HIS A 133 -2.50 8.40 1.12
C HIS A 133 -1.18 9.19 1.06
N PHE A 134 -1.08 10.18 0.17
CA PHE A 134 -0.02 11.20 0.25
C PHE A 134 -0.30 12.18 1.41
N ARG A 135 -0.10 11.70 2.64
CA ARG A 135 -0.45 12.38 3.90
C ARG A 135 0.05 13.82 3.99
N TYR A 136 1.21 14.10 3.42
CA TYR A 136 1.84 15.42 3.45
C TYR A 136 0.92 16.52 2.91
N ALA A 137 0.42 16.36 1.68
CA ALA A 137 -0.52 17.30 1.06
C ALA A 137 -1.82 17.48 1.86
N GLN A 138 -2.30 16.40 2.47
CA GLN A 138 -3.58 16.38 3.19
C GLN A 138 -3.50 17.17 4.50
N LEU A 139 -2.44 16.96 5.30
CA LEU A 139 -2.25 17.74 6.54
C LEU A 139 -1.92 19.21 6.24
N HIS A 140 -1.22 19.48 5.13
CA HIS A 140 -0.94 20.84 4.68
C HIS A 140 -2.22 21.64 4.42
N LEU A 141 -3.19 21.03 3.73
CA LEU A 141 -4.47 21.66 3.48
C LEU A 141 -5.20 22.01 4.79
N LEU A 142 -5.22 21.12 5.78
CA LEU A 142 -5.85 21.38 7.08
C LEU A 142 -5.22 22.58 7.81
N ALA A 143 -3.89 22.60 7.90
CA ALA A 143 -3.16 23.68 8.56
C ALA A 143 -3.31 25.01 7.80
N ALA A 144 -3.20 24.99 6.48
CA ALA A 144 -3.34 26.19 5.64
C ALA A 144 -4.77 26.75 5.69
N PHE A 145 -5.79 25.88 5.65
CA PHE A 145 -7.18 26.28 5.78
C PHE A 145 -7.46 26.93 7.14
N ALA A 146 -7.06 26.28 8.23
CA ALA A 146 -7.24 26.83 9.57
C ALA A 146 -6.53 28.18 9.75
N LEU A 147 -5.30 28.31 9.23
CA LEU A 147 -4.55 29.56 9.30
C LEU A 147 -5.24 30.68 8.51
N ARG A 148 -5.56 30.43 7.24
CA ARG A 148 -6.22 31.43 6.37
C ARG A 148 -7.56 31.86 6.95
N LEU A 149 -8.37 30.91 7.43
CA LEU A 149 -9.66 31.18 8.06
C LEU A 149 -9.54 32.11 9.27
N LYS A 150 -8.58 31.85 10.16
CA LYS A 150 -8.36 32.66 11.36
C LYS A 150 -7.81 34.04 11.03
N GLU A 151 -6.98 34.16 9.99
CA GLU A 151 -6.41 35.44 9.55
C GLU A 151 -7.45 36.39 8.93
N GLN A 152 -8.58 35.88 8.43
CA GLN A 152 -9.70 36.72 7.95
C GLN A 152 -10.43 37.46 9.09
N GLY A 153 -10.31 36.99 10.34
CA GLY A 153 -10.95 37.63 11.51
C GLY A 153 -12.47 37.45 11.64
N ASN A 154 -13.12 36.76 10.70
CA ASN A 154 -14.56 36.48 10.68
C ASN A 154 -14.89 34.98 10.50
N ALA A 155 -14.04 34.09 11.03
CA ALA A 155 -14.11 32.64 10.88
C ALA A 155 -15.51 32.04 11.11
N ALA A 156 -16.23 32.49 12.15
CA ALA A 156 -17.57 31.99 12.48
C ALA A 156 -18.59 32.28 11.36
N GLN A 157 -18.48 33.42 10.68
CA GLN A 157 -19.34 33.75 9.55
C GLN A 157 -19.00 32.89 8.34
N ILE A 158 -17.71 32.76 8.01
CA ILE A 158 -17.24 31.97 6.86
C ILE A 158 -17.68 30.51 7.00
N LEU A 159 -17.54 29.90 8.18
CA LEU A 159 -17.90 28.49 8.40
C LEU A 159 -19.41 28.19 8.27
N THR A 160 -20.27 29.21 8.19
CA THR A 160 -21.71 29.03 7.93
C THR A 160 -22.07 29.09 6.45
N ASP A 161 -21.15 29.52 5.60
CA ASP A 161 -21.35 29.70 4.16
C ASP A 161 -20.44 28.73 3.39
N SER A 162 -21.06 27.72 2.79
CA SER A 162 -20.33 26.69 2.07
C SER A 162 -19.57 27.21 0.86
N THR A 163 -20.06 28.27 0.21
CA THR A 163 -19.41 28.85 -0.97
C THR A 163 -18.14 29.58 -0.56
N GLN A 164 -18.16 30.26 0.58
CA GLN A 164 -16.96 30.91 1.13
C GLN A 164 -15.91 29.89 1.58
N VAL A 165 -16.32 28.80 2.23
CA VAL A 165 -15.41 27.70 2.60
C VAL A 165 -14.79 27.06 1.36
N GLN A 166 -15.62 26.77 0.35
CA GLN A 166 -15.18 26.22 -0.93
C GLN A 166 -14.15 27.12 -1.61
N SER A 167 -14.46 28.41 -1.81
CA SER A 167 -13.55 29.38 -2.44
C SER A 167 -12.22 29.45 -1.71
N MET A 168 -12.24 29.45 -0.37
CA MET A 168 -11.03 29.49 0.43
C MET A 168 -10.16 28.24 0.24
N LEU A 169 -10.76 27.05 0.22
CA LEU A 169 -10.03 25.80 -0.02
C LEU A 169 -9.45 25.76 -1.45
N ASP A 170 -10.22 26.20 -2.43
CA ASP A 170 -9.80 26.22 -3.83
C ASP A 170 -8.65 27.21 -4.05
N GLU A 171 -8.72 28.43 -3.50
CA GLU A 171 -7.62 29.41 -3.53
C GLU A 171 -6.33 28.87 -2.89
N ILE A 172 -6.43 28.13 -1.78
CA ILE A 172 -5.27 27.50 -1.13
C ILE A 172 -4.63 26.46 -2.07
N LEU A 173 -5.44 25.60 -2.68
CA LEU A 173 -4.97 24.55 -3.58
C LEU A 173 -4.42 25.11 -4.89
N GLU A 174 -5.03 26.15 -5.45
CA GLU A 174 -4.57 26.82 -6.67
C GLU A 174 -3.23 27.51 -6.48
N GLY A 175 -2.95 27.99 -5.26
CA GLY A 175 -1.64 28.51 -4.86
C GLY A 175 -0.51 27.49 -4.86
N ILE A 176 -0.80 26.18 -4.96
CA ILE A 176 0.19 25.10 -5.03
C ILE A 176 0.57 24.88 -6.51
N PRO A 177 1.83 25.12 -6.93
CA PRO A 177 2.22 25.06 -8.34
C PRO A 177 2.06 23.68 -8.98
N ALA A 178 2.46 22.63 -8.27
CA ALA A 178 2.36 21.26 -8.75
C ALA A 178 0.94 20.72 -8.52
N LYS A 179 0.19 20.48 -9.61
CA LYS A 179 -1.17 19.91 -9.53
C LYS A 179 -1.23 18.56 -8.80
N GLY A 180 -0.15 17.77 -8.88
CA GLY A 180 -0.03 16.47 -8.19
C GLY A 180 -0.03 16.57 -6.66
N ASP A 181 0.44 17.70 -6.12
CA ASP A 181 0.54 17.94 -4.67
C ASP A 181 -0.74 18.56 -4.09
N ARG A 182 -1.76 18.80 -4.91
CA ARG A 182 -3.03 19.38 -4.49
C ARG A 182 -3.95 18.33 -3.87
N ALA A 183 -4.32 18.56 -2.61
CA ALA A 183 -5.18 17.70 -1.80
C ALA A 183 -6.69 17.86 -2.11
N TYR A 184 -7.10 17.76 -3.39
CA TYR A 184 -8.52 17.88 -3.77
C TYR A 184 -9.42 16.85 -3.08
N ASP A 185 -8.94 15.63 -2.86
CA ASP A 185 -9.72 14.59 -2.19
C ASP A 185 -10.11 14.99 -0.75
N LEU A 186 -9.18 15.53 0.06
CA LEU A 186 -9.53 16.03 1.40
C LEU A 186 -10.34 17.33 1.34
N ARG A 187 -10.12 18.19 0.34
CA ARG A 187 -10.99 19.35 0.11
C ARG A 187 -12.45 18.94 -0.07
N HIS A 188 -12.73 17.94 -0.90
CA HIS A 188 -14.09 17.42 -1.06
C HIS A 188 -14.63 16.78 0.23
N ALA A 189 -13.77 16.08 0.98
CA ALA A 189 -14.16 15.51 2.26
C ALA A 189 -14.52 16.57 3.32
N ILE A 190 -13.77 17.68 3.38
CA ILE A 190 -14.06 18.81 4.28
C ILE A 190 -15.44 19.39 3.98
N LEU A 191 -15.74 19.65 2.70
CA LEU A 191 -17.05 20.22 2.32
C LEU A 191 -18.20 19.27 2.63
N TYR A 192 -18.04 17.97 2.37
CA TYR A 192 -19.05 16.98 2.73
C TYR A 192 -19.26 16.87 4.24
N LEU A 193 -18.18 16.77 5.02
CA LEU A 193 -18.29 16.66 6.49
C LEU A 193 -18.88 17.93 7.13
N MET A 194 -18.65 19.09 6.51
CA MET A 194 -19.16 20.38 7.00
C MET A 194 -20.60 20.67 6.54
N PHE A 195 -20.94 20.29 5.31
CA PHE A 195 -22.21 20.61 4.65
C PHE A 195 -22.79 19.38 3.93
N PRO A 196 -23.17 18.32 4.68
CA PRO A 196 -23.59 17.04 4.10
C PRO A 196 -24.88 17.11 3.27
N ASP A 197 -25.67 18.17 3.44
CA ASP A 197 -26.89 18.42 2.66
C ASP A 197 -26.63 19.10 1.31
N GLN A 198 -25.45 19.71 1.14
CA GLN A 198 -25.10 20.47 -0.07
C GLN A 198 -24.05 19.76 -0.93
N TYR A 199 -23.19 18.96 -0.31
CA TYR A 199 -22.11 18.24 -1.00
C TYR A 199 -22.31 16.75 -0.88
N GLU A 200 -21.84 16.03 -1.91
CA GLU A 200 -21.90 14.58 -1.92
C GLU A 200 -20.74 13.93 -1.18
N ARG A 201 -20.98 12.74 -0.64
CA ARG A 201 -19.96 11.87 0.00
C ARG A 201 -18.95 11.25 -0.96
N ILE A 202 -18.67 11.94 -2.06
CA ILE A 202 -17.74 11.56 -3.12
C ILE A 202 -16.52 12.45 -2.96
N ILE A 203 -15.37 11.84 -2.68
CA ILE A 203 -14.11 12.59 -2.52
C ILE A 203 -13.19 12.51 -3.75
N SER A 204 -13.38 11.50 -4.60
CA SER A 204 -12.59 11.34 -5.82
C SER A 204 -13.09 12.31 -6.89
N THR A 205 -12.24 13.25 -7.32
CA THR A 205 -12.54 14.17 -8.42
C THR A 205 -12.93 13.40 -9.69
N ALA A 206 -12.20 12.32 -10.01
CA ALA A 206 -12.50 11.47 -11.16
C ALA A 206 -13.90 10.83 -11.06
N HIS A 207 -14.34 10.41 -9.87
CA HIS A 207 -15.69 9.85 -9.70
C HIS A 207 -16.76 10.92 -9.85
N LYS A 208 -16.52 12.12 -9.32
CA LYS A 208 -17.42 13.26 -9.52
C LYS A 208 -17.56 13.58 -11.01
N GLU A 209 -16.46 13.62 -11.76
CA GLU A 209 -16.45 13.84 -13.20
C GLU A 209 -17.22 12.76 -13.95
N LYS A 210 -17.00 11.47 -13.65
CA LYS A 210 -17.79 10.36 -14.25
C LYS A 210 -19.29 10.51 -14.01
N ILE A 211 -19.70 10.86 -12.80
CA ILE A 211 -21.12 11.09 -12.46
C ILE A 211 -21.67 12.26 -13.26
N VAL A 212 -20.93 13.37 -13.30
CA VAL A 212 -21.33 14.56 -14.06
C VAL A 212 -21.47 14.25 -15.54
N SER A 213 -20.51 13.56 -16.14
CA SER A 213 -20.56 13.11 -17.53
C SER A 213 -21.75 12.19 -17.79
N ARG A 214 -22.03 11.24 -16.89
CA ARG A 214 -23.16 10.30 -17.03
C ARG A 214 -24.51 10.99 -17.03
N TYR A 215 -24.66 12.04 -16.21
CA TYR A 215 -25.92 12.72 -15.94
C TYR A 215 -25.94 14.16 -16.44
N ILE A 216 -25.09 14.48 -17.43
CA ILE A 216 -24.88 15.85 -17.94
C ILE A 216 -26.16 16.55 -18.39
N LYS A 217 -27.19 15.80 -18.78
CA LYS A 217 -28.52 16.31 -19.16
C LYS A 217 -29.23 17.13 -18.07
N TYR A 218 -28.85 16.97 -16.80
CA TYR A 218 -29.40 17.74 -15.69
C TYR A 218 -28.57 18.99 -15.36
N VAL A 219 -27.42 19.17 -16.01
CA VAL A 219 -26.54 20.32 -15.80
C VAL A 219 -26.96 21.45 -16.72
N SER A 220 -27.25 22.62 -16.15
CA SER A 220 -27.69 23.79 -16.91
C SER A 220 -26.52 24.54 -17.58
N ASP A 221 -25.37 24.59 -16.90
CA ASP A 221 -24.15 25.24 -17.37
C ASP A 221 -22.94 24.31 -17.11
N PRO A 222 -22.35 23.71 -18.16
CA PRO A 222 -21.20 22.81 -18.04
C PRO A 222 -19.93 23.45 -17.47
N HIS A 223 -19.82 24.78 -17.48
CA HIS A 223 -18.66 25.52 -16.99
C HIS A 223 -18.71 25.85 -15.50
N THR A 224 -19.82 25.55 -14.84
CA THR A 224 -19.94 25.72 -13.38
C THR A 224 -19.08 24.71 -12.62
N ASP A 225 -18.78 25.03 -11.36
CA ASP A 225 -18.01 24.17 -10.48
C ASP A 225 -18.60 22.74 -10.40
N LEU A 226 -17.70 21.76 -10.21
CA LEU A 226 -18.05 20.34 -10.22
C LEU A 226 -19.07 19.95 -9.14
N ASP A 227 -19.01 20.54 -7.95
CA ASP A 227 -19.98 20.28 -6.88
C ASP A 227 -21.32 20.94 -7.18
N THR A 228 -21.32 22.14 -7.79
CA THR A 228 -22.55 22.78 -8.30
C THR A 228 -23.25 21.88 -9.32
N ARG A 229 -22.51 21.31 -10.27
CA ARG A 229 -23.05 20.39 -11.28
C ARG A 229 -23.61 19.11 -10.66
N LEU A 230 -22.94 18.55 -9.65
CA LEU A 230 -23.46 17.39 -8.91
C LEU A 230 -24.75 17.70 -8.15
N HIS A 231 -24.85 18.88 -7.55
CA HIS A 231 -26.07 19.31 -6.87
C HIS A 231 -27.25 19.39 -7.85
N GLN A 232 -27.05 20.00 -9.03
CA GLN A 232 -28.05 20.04 -10.10
C GLN A 232 -28.48 18.64 -10.56
N ILE A 233 -27.53 17.72 -10.68
CA ILE A 233 -27.81 16.32 -11.02
C ILE A 233 -28.64 15.65 -9.93
N ARG A 234 -28.34 15.87 -8.65
CA ARG A 234 -29.14 15.34 -7.54
C ARG A 234 -30.58 15.85 -7.60
N GLU A 235 -30.78 17.15 -7.79
CA GLU A 235 -32.11 17.75 -7.91
C GLU A 235 -32.88 17.15 -9.11
N GLY A 236 -32.21 17.03 -10.25
CA GLY A 236 -32.80 16.47 -11.47
C GLY A 236 -33.16 14.99 -11.36
N LEU A 237 -32.35 14.18 -10.67
CA LEU A 237 -32.62 12.77 -10.42
C LEU A 237 -33.72 12.57 -9.37
N ALA A 238 -33.73 13.37 -8.30
CA ALA A 238 -34.76 13.33 -7.27
C ALA A 238 -36.15 13.65 -7.82
N GLY A 239 -36.26 14.57 -8.79
CA GLY A 239 -37.51 14.86 -9.49
C GLY A 239 -38.02 13.74 -10.41
N ALA A 240 -37.14 12.80 -10.80
CA ALA A 240 -37.47 11.71 -11.73
C ALA A 240 -37.71 10.35 -11.06
N GLN A 241 -37.25 10.16 -9.80
CA GLN A 241 -37.38 8.90 -9.07
C GLN A 241 -38.49 8.94 -8.00
N SER A 242 -39.16 7.81 -7.77
CA SER A 242 -40.22 7.69 -6.74
C SER A 242 -39.72 7.82 -5.29
N SER A 243 -38.40 7.74 -5.08
CA SER A 243 -37.69 7.86 -3.79
C SER A 243 -37.32 9.30 -3.40
N GLY A 244 -37.52 10.30 -4.26
CA GLY A 244 -37.11 11.69 -3.99
C GLY A 244 -35.59 11.82 -3.81
N HIS A 245 -35.14 12.62 -2.84
CA HIS A 245 -33.69 12.81 -2.56
C HIS A 245 -33.03 11.65 -1.80
N ASP A 246 -33.76 10.59 -1.43
CA ASP A 246 -33.24 9.45 -0.65
C ASP A 246 -32.55 8.41 -1.55
N PHE A 247 -31.52 8.85 -2.27
CA PHE A 247 -30.63 7.97 -3.02
C PHE A 247 -29.17 8.39 -2.85
N ASP A 248 -28.28 7.45 -3.08
CA ASP A 248 -26.84 7.61 -2.95
C ASP A 248 -26.11 7.15 -4.22
N PHE A 249 -25.19 7.98 -4.71
CA PHE A 249 -24.47 7.71 -5.95
C PHE A 249 -23.66 6.39 -5.89
N TYR A 250 -23.04 6.03 -4.76
CA TYR A 250 -22.28 4.79 -4.66
C TYR A 250 -23.15 3.56 -4.36
N ARG A 251 -24.26 3.70 -3.63
CA ARG A 251 -25.14 2.60 -3.23
C ARG A 251 -26.14 2.25 -4.32
N ASP A 252 -26.77 3.27 -4.89
CA ASP A 252 -27.97 3.09 -5.71
C ASP A 252 -27.67 3.29 -7.21
N LEU A 253 -26.71 4.16 -7.55
CA LEU A 253 -26.45 4.54 -8.94
C LEU A 253 -25.09 4.10 -9.48
N LYS A 254 -24.26 3.42 -8.68
CA LYS A 254 -22.87 3.09 -9.08
C LYS A 254 -22.79 2.30 -10.37
N GLN A 255 -23.72 1.37 -10.60
CA GLN A 255 -23.81 0.60 -11.84
C GLN A 255 -24.09 1.48 -13.06
N GLU A 256 -24.77 2.61 -12.89
CA GLU A 256 -25.14 3.49 -14.00
C GLU A 256 -24.01 4.43 -14.41
N TRP A 257 -23.27 5.01 -13.46
CA TRP A 257 -22.20 5.97 -13.74
C TRP A 257 -20.79 5.37 -13.72
N ASN A 258 -20.63 4.13 -13.26
CA ASN A 258 -19.35 3.44 -13.22
C ASN A 258 -19.52 1.91 -13.31
N PRO A 259 -20.08 1.41 -14.44
CA PRO A 259 -20.36 -0.01 -14.65
C PRO A 259 -19.10 -0.88 -14.56
N ASP A 260 -17.93 -0.34 -14.92
CA ASP A 260 -16.66 -1.08 -14.98
C ASP A 260 -15.98 -1.28 -13.62
N GLU A 261 -16.36 -0.51 -12.59
CA GLU A 261 -15.71 -0.51 -11.25
C GLU A 261 -16.57 -1.18 -10.18
N VAL A 262 -17.60 -1.93 -10.58
CA VAL A 262 -18.31 -2.86 -9.69
C VAL A 262 -17.45 -4.10 -9.52
N GLU A 263 -16.47 -4.00 -8.62
CA GLU A 263 -16.00 -5.18 -7.88
C GLU A 263 -17.22 -5.87 -7.30
N THR A 264 -17.50 -7.07 -7.82
CA THR A 264 -18.47 -8.03 -7.31
C THR A 264 -18.47 -8.03 -5.77
N PRO A 265 -19.56 -7.61 -5.11
CA PRO A 265 -19.75 -7.92 -3.70
C PRO A 265 -19.89 -9.42 -3.57
N LEU A 266 -19.12 -10.03 -2.64
CA LEU A 266 -19.49 -11.31 -2.07
C LEU A 266 -20.91 -11.19 -1.50
N GLN A 267 -21.89 -11.82 -2.15
CA GLN A 267 -23.20 -12.09 -1.56
C GLN A 267 -23.59 -13.57 -1.75
N PRO A 268 -24.42 -14.09 -0.83
CA PRO A 268 -24.56 -15.52 -0.55
C PRO A 268 -25.25 -16.26 -1.71
N GLU A 269 -24.98 -17.56 -1.82
CA GLU A 269 -25.75 -18.45 -2.67
C GLU A 269 -27.24 -18.27 -2.43
N THR A 270 -27.98 -17.83 -3.45
CA THR A 270 -29.25 -18.44 -3.88
C THR A 270 -29.77 -17.74 -5.14
N GLY A 271 -29.90 -18.49 -6.25
CA GLY A 271 -30.64 -18.06 -7.43
C GLY A 271 -29.95 -18.31 -8.76
N LYS A 272 -29.74 -19.58 -9.11
CA LYS A 272 -29.30 -20.01 -10.45
C LYS A 272 -30.14 -19.35 -11.57
N LYS A 273 -29.46 -18.62 -12.45
CA LYS A 273 -29.56 -18.89 -13.90
C LYS A 273 -28.15 -19.16 -14.40
N THR A 274 -27.97 -20.37 -14.89
CA THR A 274 -26.72 -20.95 -15.39
C THR A 274 -26.19 -20.13 -16.57
N GLU A 275 -25.14 -19.35 -16.33
CA GLU A 275 -24.15 -19.04 -17.35
C GLU A 275 -22.98 -20.02 -17.18
N GLU A 276 -22.54 -20.59 -18.30
CA GLU A 276 -21.47 -21.58 -18.36
C GLU A 276 -20.16 -21.04 -17.75
N PRO A 277 -19.32 -21.87 -17.11
CA PRO A 277 -18.09 -21.43 -16.49
C PRO A 277 -17.17 -20.78 -17.53
N GLN A 278 -16.94 -19.47 -17.38
CA GLN A 278 -15.95 -18.74 -18.16
C GLN A 278 -14.61 -19.47 -18.02
N LYS A 279 -14.11 -20.00 -19.14
CA LYS A 279 -12.91 -20.82 -19.19
C LYS A 279 -11.74 -19.97 -18.69
N ASP A 280 -11.03 -20.43 -17.65
CA ASP A 280 -9.80 -19.79 -17.15
C ASP A 280 -8.89 -19.45 -18.35
N SER A 281 -8.33 -18.22 -18.40
CA SER A 281 -7.39 -17.81 -19.45
C SER A 281 -6.27 -18.84 -19.60
N TRP A 282 -5.81 -19.08 -20.83
CA TRP A 282 -4.74 -20.03 -21.12
C TRP A 282 -3.49 -19.78 -20.25
N ILE A 283 -3.20 -18.51 -19.93
CA ILE A 283 -2.09 -18.07 -19.07
C ILE A 283 -2.23 -18.68 -17.66
N VAL A 284 -3.43 -18.61 -17.07
CA VAL A 284 -3.70 -19.14 -15.74
C VAL A 284 -3.60 -20.66 -15.75
N VAL A 285 -4.20 -21.30 -16.77
CA VAL A 285 -4.17 -22.77 -16.91
C VAL A 285 -2.73 -23.28 -17.01
N ASP A 286 -1.92 -22.67 -17.87
CA ASP A 286 -0.53 -23.08 -18.08
C ASP A 286 0.34 -22.74 -16.86
N ALA A 287 0.16 -21.57 -16.25
CA ALA A 287 0.88 -21.19 -15.05
C ALA A 287 0.61 -22.15 -13.88
N LEU A 288 -0.65 -22.51 -13.62
CA LEU A 288 -0.99 -23.47 -12.56
C LEU A 288 -0.42 -24.86 -12.85
N ARG A 289 -0.48 -25.32 -14.10
CA ARG A 289 0.15 -26.59 -14.53
C ARG A 289 1.67 -26.57 -14.29
N LEU A 290 2.34 -25.49 -14.70
CA LEU A 290 3.78 -25.32 -14.54
C LEU A 290 4.18 -25.24 -13.06
N LEU A 291 3.46 -24.45 -12.26
CA LEU A 291 3.69 -24.31 -10.82
C LEU A 291 3.47 -25.63 -10.07
N ASN A 292 2.47 -26.42 -10.46
CA ASN A 292 2.26 -27.73 -9.86
C ASN A 292 3.46 -28.67 -10.06
N ARG A 293 4.11 -28.61 -11.24
CA ARG A 293 5.25 -29.46 -11.61
C ARG A 293 6.59 -28.93 -11.12
N PHE A 294 6.86 -27.65 -11.32
CA PHE A 294 8.19 -27.06 -11.14
C PHE A 294 8.30 -26.20 -9.88
N LYS A 295 7.18 -25.81 -9.26
CA LYS A 295 7.08 -24.95 -8.07
C LYS A 295 7.61 -23.52 -8.23
N ASN A 296 8.40 -23.25 -9.27
CA ASN A 296 8.93 -21.93 -9.59
C ASN A 296 8.57 -21.56 -11.04
N LEU A 297 8.03 -20.37 -11.24
CA LEU A 297 7.60 -19.84 -12.54
C LEU A 297 8.14 -18.42 -12.71
N ILE A 298 8.63 -18.07 -13.90
CA ILE A 298 8.93 -16.70 -14.30
C ILE A 298 7.97 -16.33 -15.44
N LEU A 299 7.20 -15.27 -15.22
CA LEU A 299 6.47 -14.56 -16.28
C LEU A 299 7.43 -13.55 -16.90
N PHE A 300 7.73 -13.70 -18.18
CA PHE A 300 8.69 -12.83 -18.86
C PHE A 300 8.15 -12.31 -20.18
N GLY A 301 8.70 -11.20 -20.64
CA GLY A 301 8.36 -10.61 -21.93
C GLY A 301 8.57 -9.10 -21.96
N PRO A 302 8.20 -8.45 -23.08
CA PRO A 302 8.36 -7.01 -23.27
C PRO A 302 7.60 -6.17 -22.23
N PRO A 303 7.94 -4.89 -22.02
CA PRO A 303 7.22 -4.06 -21.07
C PRO A 303 5.78 -3.81 -21.52
N GLY A 304 4.89 -3.70 -20.55
CA GLY A 304 3.46 -3.45 -20.77
C GLY A 304 2.62 -4.68 -21.16
N THR A 305 3.14 -5.90 -21.00
CA THR A 305 2.38 -7.15 -21.27
C THR A 305 1.61 -7.69 -20.06
N GLY A 306 1.48 -6.89 -18.98
CA GLY A 306 0.67 -7.26 -17.82
C GLY A 306 1.26 -8.35 -16.91
N LYS A 307 2.58 -8.60 -16.94
CA LYS A 307 3.25 -9.64 -16.12
C LYS A 307 2.89 -9.57 -14.62
N THR A 308 3.01 -8.39 -14.02
CA THR A 308 2.67 -8.13 -12.60
C THR A 308 1.19 -8.37 -12.31
N PHE A 309 0.30 -8.02 -13.24
CA PHE A 309 -1.14 -8.30 -13.17
C PHE A 309 -1.42 -9.81 -13.20
N TRP A 310 -0.82 -10.53 -14.15
CA TRP A 310 -0.99 -11.99 -14.25
C TRP A 310 -0.38 -12.72 -13.06
N ALA A 311 0.78 -12.29 -12.54
CA ALA A 311 1.36 -12.85 -11.33
C ALA A 311 0.40 -12.75 -10.14
N LYS A 312 -0.29 -11.61 -9.99
CA LYS A 312 -1.33 -11.42 -8.98
C LYS A 312 -2.51 -12.37 -9.18
N ILE A 313 -3.03 -12.51 -10.40
CA ILE A 313 -4.15 -13.44 -10.69
C ILE A 313 -3.75 -14.88 -10.37
N ILE A 314 -2.59 -15.33 -10.85
CA ILE A 314 -2.11 -16.70 -10.66
C ILE A 314 -1.90 -17.00 -9.17
N ALA A 315 -1.26 -16.08 -8.42
CA ALA A 315 -1.03 -16.24 -6.99
C ALA A 315 -2.35 -16.37 -6.22
N ASN A 316 -3.32 -15.48 -6.49
CA ASN A 316 -4.65 -15.54 -5.88
C ASN A 316 -5.39 -16.84 -6.24
N ARG A 317 -5.32 -17.27 -7.50
CA ARG A 317 -5.95 -18.51 -7.94
C ARG A 317 -5.38 -19.74 -7.24
N LEU A 318 -4.07 -19.75 -6.98
CA LEU A 318 -3.37 -20.85 -6.30
C LEU A 318 -3.80 -21.00 -4.83
N VAL A 319 -4.05 -19.88 -4.13
CA VAL A 319 -4.47 -19.87 -2.71
C VAL A 319 -6.00 -19.79 -2.54
N ALA A 320 -6.78 -19.60 -3.60
CA ALA A 320 -8.24 -19.51 -3.50
C ALA A 320 -8.91 -20.69 -2.76
N PRO A 321 -8.49 -21.96 -2.93
CA PRO A 321 -9.14 -23.11 -2.28
C PRO A 321 -9.04 -23.11 -0.74
N GLN A 322 -8.06 -22.42 -0.17
CA GLN A 322 -7.77 -22.37 1.27
C GLN A 322 -8.33 -21.11 1.95
N LEU A 323 -8.81 -20.12 1.20
CA LEU A 323 -9.38 -18.89 1.79
C LEU A 323 -10.67 -19.14 2.57
N LYS A 324 -11.47 -20.13 2.15
CA LYS A 324 -12.73 -20.52 2.81
C LYS A 324 -12.54 -21.47 3.98
N GLN A 325 -11.30 -21.85 4.31
CA GLN A 325 -10.98 -22.74 5.41
C GLN A 325 -10.57 -21.91 6.63
N ALA A 326 -10.87 -22.39 7.84
CA ALA A 326 -10.38 -21.73 9.06
C ALA A 326 -8.85 -21.82 9.11
N GLN A 327 -8.19 -20.75 9.57
CA GLN A 327 -6.74 -20.73 9.69
C GLN A 327 -6.25 -21.84 10.64
N SER A 328 -5.14 -22.51 10.30
CA SER A 328 -4.56 -23.50 11.21
C SER A 328 -4.04 -22.82 12.48
N ARG A 329 -4.14 -23.52 13.63
CA ARG A 329 -3.66 -22.99 14.92
C ARG A 329 -2.17 -22.63 14.86
N ALA A 330 -1.37 -23.40 14.12
CA ALA A 330 0.06 -23.14 13.94
C ALA A 330 0.31 -21.85 13.16
N ALA A 331 -0.35 -21.65 12.01
CA ALA A 331 -0.22 -20.42 11.21
C ALA A 331 -0.70 -19.18 12.00
N PHE A 332 -1.80 -19.32 12.74
CA PHE A 332 -2.32 -18.27 13.60
C PHE A 332 -1.34 -17.86 14.71
N VAL A 333 -0.71 -18.83 15.37
CA VAL A 333 0.32 -18.55 16.39
C VAL A 333 1.53 -17.85 15.78
N GLN A 334 1.94 -18.21 14.55
CA GLN A 334 3.02 -17.50 13.85
C GLN A 334 2.66 -16.02 13.62
N THR A 335 1.43 -15.71 13.23
CA THR A 335 0.95 -14.31 13.09
C THR A 335 0.95 -13.56 14.42
N ILE A 336 0.67 -14.24 15.54
CA ILE A 336 0.71 -13.61 16.88
C ILE A 336 2.14 -13.19 17.25
N ILE A 337 3.12 -14.06 17.01
CA ILE A 337 4.51 -13.80 17.41
C ILE A 337 5.30 -13.01 16.36
N GLU A 338 4.72 -12.76 15.18
CA GLU A 338 5.34 -11.98 14.10
C GLU A 338 5.74 -10.60 14.63
N ASP A 339 7.01 -10.26 14.38
CA ASP A 339 7.71 -9.03 14.79
C ASP A 339 7.82 -8.77 16.31
N LEU A 340 7.48 -9.73 17.17
CA LEU A 340 7.67 -9.58 18.61
C LEU A 340 9.09 -9.94 19.06
N PRO A 341 9.72 -9.13 19.93
CA PRO A 341 10.95 -9.51 20.60
C PRO A 341 10.69 -10.68 21.55
N PHE A 342 11.72 -11.49 21.82
CA PHE A 342 11.50 -12.74 22.58
C PHE A 342 11.02 -12.52 24.02
N TYR A 343 11.37 -11.40 24.65
CA TYR A 343 10.85 -11.04 25.98
C TYR A 343 9.33 -10.77 25.96
N ASP A 344 8.78 -10.19 24.89
CA ASP A 344 7.34 -9.98 24.73
C ASP A 344 6.61 -11.31 24.57
N ILE A 345 7.20 -12.23 23.80
CA ILE A 345 6.67 -13.58 23.63
C ILE A 345 6.62 -14.30 24.99
N LEU A 346 7.70 -14.25 25.77
CA LEU A 346 7.75 -14.85 27.11
C LEU A 346 6.69 -14.24 28.04
N ALA A 347 6.60 -12.91 28.09
CA ALA A 347 5.64 -12.22 28.93
C ALA A 347 4.18 -12.51 28.53
N LEU A 348 3.89 -12.48 27.23
CA LEU A 348 2.58 -12.80 26.68
C LEU A 348 2.17 -14.24 26.98
N ASP A 349 3.09 -15.19 26.82
CA ASP A 349 2.85 -16.61 27.06
C ASP A 349 2.61 -16.89 28.55
N MET A 350 3.46 -16.34 29.44
CA MET A 350 3.27 -16.43 30.90
C MET A 350 1.92 -15.83 31.35
N TYR A 351 1.55 -14.68 30.78
CA TYR A 351 0.31 -13.99 31.13
C TYR A 351 -0.92 -14.82 30.74
N ARG A 352 -0.97 -15.35 29.51
CA ARG A 352 -2.14 -16.09 29.01
C ARG A 352 -2.30 -17.47 29.68
N THR A 353 -1.21 -18.15 30.05
CA THR A 353 -1.26 -19.48 30.70
C THR A 353 -1.56 -19.38 32.21
N GLY A 354 -1.31 -18.20 32.78
CA GLY A 354 -1.65 -17.84 34.15
C GLY A 354 -0.73 -16.73 34.67
N HIS A 355 -1.22 -15.49 34.62
CA HIS A 355 -0.47 -14.28 35.00
C HIS A 355 0.01 -14.26 36.47
N ASP A 356 -0.63 -15.00 37.37
CA ASP A 356 -0.21 -15.14 38.78
C ASP A 356 0.66 -16.37 39.06
N LYS A 357 0.86 -17.23 38.06
CA LYS A 357 1.65 -18.45 38.24
C LYS A 357 3.15 -18.15 38.16
N LYS A 358 3.92 -19.03 38.81
CA LYS A 358 5.37 -19.04 38.77
C LYS A 358 5.82 -20.26 37.97
N TYR A 359 6.84 -20.08 37.15
CA TYR A 359 7.29 -21.08 36.18
C TYR A 359 8.77 -21.37 36.34
N SER A 360 9.16 -22.63 36.21
CA SER A 360 10.55 -23.01 35.97
C SER A 360 10.91 -22.82 34.49
N VAL A 361 12.19 -22.66 34.17
CA VAL A 361 12.64 -22.53 32.77
C VAL A 361 12.19 -23.72 31.90
N PRO A 362 12.23 -24.99 32.35
CA PRO A 362 11.66 -26.10 31.59
C PRO A 362 10.16 -25.96 31.29
N GLN A 363 9.38 -25.40 32.22
CA GLN A 363 7.94 -25.18 31.98
C GLN A 363 7.70 -24.05 30.97
N LEU A 364 8.55 -23.01 30.96
CA LEU A 364 8.47 -21.93 29.97
C LEU A 364 8.85 -22.43 28.57
N GLU A 365 9.84 -23.32 28.49
CA GLU A 365 10.26 -23.94 27.23
C GLU A 365 9.11 -24.68 26.55
N GLU A 366 8.26 -25.37 27.31
CA GLU A 366 7.14 -26.16 26.76
C GLU A 366 5.91 -25.32 26.32
N MET A 367 5.92 -24.00 26.53
CA MET A 367 4.77 -23.16 26.20
C MET A 367 4.59 -22.93 24.69
N GLU A 368 3.34 -22.74 24.25
CA GLU A 368 2.95 -22.73 22.81
C GLU A 368 3.66 -21.64 22.00
N LEU A 369 3.71 -20.39 22.51
CA LEU A 369 4.28 -19.26 21.78
C LEU A 369 5.82 -19.33 21.82
N VAL A 370 6.39 -19.79 22.94
CA VAL A 370 7.82 -20.05 23.07
C VAL A 370 8.28 -21.14 22.10
N GLN A 371 7.54 -22.25 22.02
CA GLN A 371 7.81 -23.32 21.04
C GLN A 371 7.64 -22.83 19.60
N ALA A 372 6.62 -22.01 19.32
CA ALA A 372 6.45 -21.42 17.99
C ALA A 372 7.63 -20.51 17.62
N ARG A 373 8.16 -19.73 18.58
CA ARG A 373 9.35 -18.91 18.39
C ARG A 373 10.58 -19.74 18.06
N PHE A 374 10.81 -20.84 18.77
CA PHE A 374 11.93 -21.73 18.47
C PHE A 374 11.75 -22.56 17.20
N ARG A 375 10.52 -22.75 16.72
CA ARG A 375 10.30 -23.28 15.37
C ARG A 375 10.67 -22.27 14.29
N GLN A 376 10.38 -20.97 14.51
CA GLN A 376 10.73 -19.90 13.58
C GLN A 376 12.25 -19.61 13.57
N ASN A 377 12.83 -19.47 14.77
CA ASN A 377 14.26 -19.24 14.99
C ASN A 377 14.82 -20.32 15.95
N PRO A 378 15.16 -21.51 15.41
CA PRO A 378 15.80 -22.58 16.18
C PRO A 378 17.05 -22.13 16.93
N VAL A 379 17.25 -22.62 18.15
CA VAL A 379 18.49 -22.40 18.90
C VAL A 379 18.97 -23.69 19.54
N LYS A 380 20.30 -23.88 19.59
CA LYS A 380 20.91 -25.09 20.17
C LYS A 380 20.63 -25.26 21.67
N HIS A 381 20.50 -24.16 22.40
CA HIS A 381 20.31 -24.15 23.85
C HIS A 381 19.12 -23.27 24.25
N GLN A 382 17.89 -23.73 23.95
CA GLN A 382 16.63 -23.03 24.22
C GLN A 382 16.52 -22.53 25.67
N LYS A 383 16.79 -23.39 26.64
CA LYS A 383 16.77 -23.04 28.08
C LYS A 383 17.72 -21.89 28.44
N ASN A 384 18.92 -21.86 27.86
CA ASN A 384 19.89 -20.81 28.13
C ASN A 384 19.42 -19.47 27.56
N GLN A 385 18.77 -19.48 26.39
CA GLN A 385 18.20 -18.27 25.80
C GLN A 385 17.03 -17.73 26.63
N ILE A 386 16.08 -18.60 27.03
CA ILE A 386 14.98 -18.20 27.92
C ILE A 386 15.54 -17.57 29.19
N TRP A 387 16.49 -18.26 29.84
CA TRP A 387 17.11 -17.78 31.07
C TRP A 387 17.81 -16.43 30.91
N GLY A 388 18.52 -16.23 29.80
CA GLY A 388 19.20 -14.97 29.49
C GLY A 388 18.24 -13.79 29.37
N TYR A 389 17.15 -13.95 28.61
CA TYR A 389 16.13 -12.90 28.46
C TYR A 389 15.38 -12.61 29.76
N LEU A 390 15.07 -13.64 30.55
CA LEU A 390 14.44 -13.45 31.86
C LEU A 390 15.32 -12.59 32.77
N GLN A 391 16.63 -12.86 32.81
CA GLN A 391 17.58 -12.09 33.62
C GLN A 391 17.79 -10.66 33.12
N SER A 392 17.93 -10.47 31.81
CA SER A 392 18.17 -9.13 31.24
C SER A 392 16.97 -8.20 31.41
N HIS A 393 15.75 -8.76 31.47
CA HIS A 393 14.50 -8.01 31.66
C HIS A 393 13.92 -8.15 33.07
N THR A 394 14.77 -8.38 34.08
CA THR A 394 14.33 -8.47 35.49
C THR A 394 14.18 -7.09 36.15
N ALA A 395 13.13 -6.90 36.94
CA ALA A 395 12.85 -5.70 37.75
C ALA A 395 14.07 -5.22 38.56
N ILE A 396 14.47 -3.95 38.42
CA ILE A 396 15.70 -3.36 38.98
C ILE A 396 15.85 -3.67 40.48
N GLU A 397 14.75 -3.65 41.21
CA GLU A 397 14.63 -3.90 42.64
C GLU A 397 14.75 -5.39 43.05
N SER A 398 14.89 -6.31 42.09
CA SER A 398 15.00 -7.75 42.35
C SER A 398 16.13 -8.07 43.33
N GLN A 399 15.80 -8.82 44.37
CA GLN A 399 16.74 -9.28 45.40
C GLN A 399 17.41 -10.61 45.03
N THR A 400 16.85 -11.33 44.05
CA THR A 400 17.25 -12.72 43.70
C THR A 400 18.10 -12.78 42.43
N VAL A 401 17.90 -11.86 41.48
CA VAL A 401 18.71 -11.74 40.27
C VAL A 401 19.82 -10.72 40.50
N LYS A 402 21.07 -11.17 40.45
CA LYS A 402 22.25 -10.32 40.73
C LYS A 402 22.88 -9.66 39.50
N LEU A 403 22.29 -9.86 38.32
CA LEU A 403 22.79 -9.25 37.09
C LEU A 403 22.64 -7.73 37.18
N THR A 404 23.72 -6.98 36.94
CA THR A 404 23.75 -5.51 37.05
C THR A 404 23.42 -4.81 35.74
N SER A 405 23.76 -5.42 34.60
CA SER A 405 23.42 -4.92 33.26
C SER A 405 22.07 -5.51 32.84
N ARG A 406 21.04 -4.66 32.79
CA ARG A 406 19.65 -5.03 32.45
C ARG A 406 19.10 -4.05 31.42
N ALA A 407 18.10 -4.49 30.67
CA ALA A 407 17.45 -3.72 29.61
C ALA A 407 15.95 -3.58 29.88
N GLU A 408 15.42 -2.40 29.63
CA GLU A 408 13.97 -2.19 29.59
C GLU A 408 13.33 -2.95 28.41
N PRO A 409 12.09 -3.42 28.54
CA PRO A 409 11.21 -3.29 29.72
C PRO A 409 11.53 -4.32 30.82
N PHE A 410 11.30 -3.97 32.09
CA PHE A 410 11.55 -4.84 33.24
C PHE A 410 10.30 -5.64 33.65
N LEU A 411 10.14 -6.82 33.04
CA LEU A 411 8.88 -7.58 33.09
C LEU A 411 8.88 -8.72 34.12
N PHE A 412 10.05 -9.23 34.47
CA PHE A 412 10.18 -10.50 35.18
C PHE A 412 10.82 -10.33 36.56
N ASP A 413 10.58 -11.30 37.43
CA ASP A 413 11.40 -11.53 38.62
C ASP A 413 11.38 -13.01 38.99
N LYS A 414 12.26 -13.39 39.92
CA LYS A 414 12.56 -14.77 40.29
C LYS A 414 12.43 -14.97 41.79
N THR A 415 11.91 -16.11 42.22
CA THR A 415 11.92 -16.52 43.63
C THR A 415 13.22 -17.21 44.03
N ASP A 416 13.47 -17.35 45.33
CA ASP A 416 14.63 -18.09 45.86
C ASP A 416 14.69 -19.54 45.37
N ASN A 417 13.53 -20.16 45.13
CA ASN A 417 13.40 -21.53 44.59
C ASN A 417 13.54 -21.61 43.07
N SER A 418 14.05 -20.56 42.43
CA SER A 418 14.24 -20.48 40.99
C SER A 418 12.99 -20.60 40.13
N GLN A 419 11.88 -20.06 40.60
CA GLN A 419 10.69 -19.89 39.78
C GLN A 419 10.51 -18.44 39.34
N TRP A 420 10.27 -18.25 38.06
CA TRP A 420 10.09 -16.97 37.38
C TRP A 420 8.62 -16.58 37.31
N PHE A 421 8.34 -15.28 37.46
CA PHE A 421 6.98 -14.75 37.42
C PHE A 421 6.95 -13.36 36.77
N LEU A 422 5.76 -12.97 36.30
CA LEU A 422 5.52 -11.60 35.84
C LEU A 422 5.33 -10.68 37.04
N THR A 423 6.10 -9.61 37.09
CA THR A 423 5.92 -8.56 38.10
C THR A 423 4.61 -7.80 37.86
N PRO A 424 4.13 -6.99 38.82
CA PRO A 424 2.99 -6.09 38.57
C PRO A 424 3.20 -5.22 37.32
N ALA A 425 4.39 -4.63 37.15
CA ALA A 425 4.76 -3.88 35.96
C ALA A 425 4.74 -4.74 34.69
N GLY A 426 5.22 -5.99 34.76
CA GLY A 426 5.15 -6.92 33.64
C GLY A 426 3.73 -7.27 33.21
N LYS A 427 2.79 -7.39 34.16
CA LYS A 427 1.37 -7.61 33.88
C LYS A 427 0.73 -6.40 33.21
N GLU A 428 0.99 -5.20 33.75
CA GLU A 428 0.51 -3.94 33.17
C GLU A 428 1.06 -3.73 31.76
N TYR A 429 2.34 -4.06 31.53
CA TYR A 429 2.95 -4.01 30.21
C TYR A 429 2.24 -4.93 29.21
N VAL A 430 1.94 -6.18 29.59
CA VAL A 430 1.22 -7.11 28.71
C VAL A 430 -0.21 -6.63 28.42
N GLN A 431 -0.88 -6.01 29.41
CA GLN A 431 -2.24 -5.45 29.27
C GLN A 431 -2.30 -4.05 28.63
N GLY A 432 -1.15 -3.40 28.42
CA GLY A 432 -1.06 -2.12 27.73
C GLY A 432 -0.45 -2.28 26.34
N THR A 433 0.79 -2.76 26.29
CA THR A 433 1.61 -2.85 25.08
C THR A 433 1.26 -4.07 24.20
N LEU A 434 0.84 -5.20 24.79
CA LEU A 434 0.56 -6.45 24.05
C LEU A 434 -0.95 -6.79 23.95
N THR A 435 -1.82 -5.81 24.19
CA THR A 435 -3.28 -5.99 24.23
C THR A 435 -3.88 -6.48 22.93
N ASP A 436 -3.39 -6.01 21.79
CA ASP A 436 -3.83 -6.47 20.48
C ASP A 436 -3.57 -7.96 20.30
N ARG A 437 -2.40 -8.44 20.74
CA ARG A 437 -2.00 -9.85 20.68
C ARG A 437 -2.83 -10.70 21.64
N LEU A 438 -3.09 -10.23 22.85
CA LEU A 438 -4.00 -10.89 23.78
C LEU A 438 -5.42 -11.01 23.22
N THR A 439 -5.92 -9.95 22.60
CA THR A 439 -7.24 -9.91 21.99
C THR A 439 -7.32 -10.89 20.83
N LEU A 440 -6.31 -10.91 19.97
CA LEU A 440 -6.19 -11.87 18.88
C LEU A 440 -6.19 -13.30 19.43
N ILE A 441 -5.31 -13.63 20.38
CA ILE A 441 -5.23 -14.97 21.02
C ILE A 441 -6.60 -15.41 21.56
N LYS A 442 -7.37 -14.50 22.19
CA LYS A 442 -8.71 -14.78 22.72
C LYS A 442 -9.74 -15.03 21.61
N GLN A 443 -9.67 -14.30 20.52
CA GLN A 443 -10.55 -14.48 19.34
C GLN A 443 -10.26 -15.81 18.63
N GLY A 444 -9.01 -16.28 18.70
CA GLY A 444 -8.58 -17.51 18.04
C GLY A 444 -8.37 -17.33 16.53
N PRO A 445 -8.05 -18.42 15.82
CA PRO A 445 -7.80 -18.38 14.39
C PRO A 445 -9.03 -17.84 13.63
N PRO A 446 -8.84 -16.90 12.67
CA PRO A 446 -9.94 -16.37 11.89
C PRO A 446 -10.64 -17.47 11.08
N ALA A 447 -11.96 -17.34 10.95
CA ALA A 447 -12.80 -18.30 10.24
C ALA A 447 -12.61 -18.25 8.71
N ILE A 448 -12.07 -17.15 8.19
CA ILE A 448 -11.79 -16.90 6.77
C ILE A 448 -10.37 -16.37 6.68
N ASN A 449 -9.54 -16.98 5.84
CA ASN A 449 -8.20 -16.48 5.55
C ASN A 449 -8.25 -15.42 4.45
N GLN A 450 -7.27 -14.51 4.47
CA GLN A 450 -7.05 -13.54 3.40
C GLN A 450 -5.90 -13.99 2.50
N PRO A 451 -5.86 -13.58 1.21
CA PRO A 451 -4.73 -13.91 0.33
C PRO A 451 -3.37 -13.48 0.90
N GLU A 452 -3.31 -12.36 1.61
CA GLU A 452 -2.11 -11.82 2.25
C GLU A 452 -1.58 -12.73 3.36
N ASP A 453 -2.37 -13.67 3.87
CA ASP A 453 -1.86 -14.66 4.83
C ASP A 453 -0.89 -15.63 4.16
N PHE A 454 -1.06 -15.90 2.86
CA PHE A 454 -0.34 -16.95 2.14
C PHE A 454 0.58 -16.43 1.05
N ILE A 455 0.33 -15.21 0.58
CA ILE A 455 1.11 -14.57 -0.47
C ILE A 455 2.05 -13.54 0.16
N ARG A 456 3.32 -13.53 -0.28
CA ARG A 456 4.28 -12.47 0.01
C ARG A 456 4.75 -11.87 -1.30
N TRP A 457 4.73 -10.54 -1.38
CA TRP A 457 5.24 -9.77 -2.52
C TRP A 457 6.55 -9.11 -2.13
N VAL A 458 7.55 -9.24 -3.00
CA VAL A 458 8.84 -8.55 -2.91
C VAL A 458 9.23 -8.05 -4.30
N THR A 459 10.02 -6.98 -4.35
CA THR A 459 10.59 -6.47 -5.60
C THR A 459 12.10 -6.47 -5.47
N PHE A 460 12.80 -7.07 -6.42
CA PHE A 460 14.26 -7.07 -6.40
C PHE A 460 14.83 -5.77 -6.97
N HIS A 461 15.93 -5.32 -6.38
CA HIS A 461 16.72 -4.18 -6.82
C HIS A 461 18.21 -4.47 -6.58
N GLN A 462 19.10 -3.64 -7.12
CA GLN A 462 20.55 -3.89 -7.09
C GLN A 462 21.12 -4.04 -5.67
N SER A 463 20.57 -3.31 -4.69
CA SER A 463 20.98 -3.38 -3.29
C SER A 463 20.33 -4.51 -2.47
N TYR A 464 19.42 -5.30 -3.07
CA TYR A 464 18.71 -6.35 -2.34
C TYR A 464 19.67 -7.50 -2.07
N ALA A 465 19.77 -7.94 -0.81
CA ALA A 465 20.84 -8.84 -0.39
C ALA A 465 20.33 -10.12 0.29
N TYR A 466 21.25 -11.06 0.49
CA TYR A 466 20.99 -12.31 1.21
C TYR A 466 20.45 -12.04 2.61
N GLU A 467 20.98 -11.01 3.27
CA GLU A 467 20.66 -10.63 4.63
C GLU A 467 19.21 -10.16 4.81
N ASP A 468 18.58 -9.63 3.76
CA ASP A 468 17.17 -9.21 3.75
C ASP A 468 16.24 -10.38 3.39
N PHE A 469 16.74 -11.30 2.57
CA PHE A 469 15.93 -12.37 1.99
C PHE A 469 15.92 -13.64 2.84
N VAL A 470 17.08 -14.05 3.37
CA VAL A 470 17.27 -15.33 4.06
C VAL A 470 17.50 -15.14 5.55
N GLU A 471 18.63 -14.56 5.95
CA GLU A 471 18.94 -14.20 7.34
C GLU A 471 20.10 -13.21 7.40
N GLY A 472 20.04 -12.25 8.33
CA GLY A 472 21.05 -11.21 8.47
C GLY A 472 21.24 -10.76 9.90
N LEU A 473 22.47 -10.39 10.23
CA LEU A 473 22.77 -9.70 11.50
C LEU A 473 22.27 -8.25 11.40
N ARG A 474 21.53 -7.82 12.41
CA ARG A 474 21.02 -6.45 12.54
C ARG A 474 21.48 -5.84 13.85
N PRO A 475 21.89 -4.55 13.86
CA PRO A 475 22.24 -3.89 15.11
C PRO A 475 21.02 -3.83 16.02
N LYS A 476 21.22 -4.11 17.30
CA LYS A 476 20.24 -3.94 18.36
C LYS A 476 20.57 -2.65 19.10
N THR A 477 19.69 -1.68 19.03
CA THR A 477 19.83 -0.44 19.81
C THR A 477 19.37 -0.72 21.24
N GLU A 478 20.32 -0.94 22.15
CA GLU A 478 20.01 -0.98 23.58
C GLU A 478 20.07 0.45 24.13
N GLN A 479 18.97 0.95 24.71
CA GLN A 479 18.98 2.20 25.46
C GLN A 479 19.62 1.94 26.83
N GLY A 480 20.86 2.39 26.98
CA GLY A 480 21.64 2.36 28.22
C GLY A 480 23.03 2.95 28.00
N ASP A 481 23.59 3.62 29.00
CA ASP A 481 24.76 4.51 28.96
C ASP A 481 26.13 3.84 28.64
N ALA A 482 26.13 2.70 27.95
CA ALA A 482 27.34 2.08 27.41
C ALA A 482 27.10 1.64 25.96
N MET A 483 27.84 2.28 25.04
CA MET A 483 27.99 1.90 23.63
C MET A 483 28.45 0.43 23.48
N VAL A 484 27.56 -0.54 23.62
CA VAL A 484 27.80 -1.92 23.20
C VAL A 484 26.93 -2.17 21.97
N LEU A 485 27.56 -2.17 20.80
CA LEU A 485 26.92 -2.60 19.54
C LEU A 485 26.65 -4.11 19.63
N ALA A 486 25.43 -4.47 20.04
CA ALA A 486 24.96 -5.85 19.96
C ALA A 486 24.33 -6.12 18.58
N PHE A 487 24.54 -7.32 18.04
CA PHE A 487 23.92 -7.76 16.80
C PHE A 487 22.94 -8.90 17.09
N GLU A 488 21.73 -8.80 16.55
CA GLU A 488 20.73 -9.86 16.57
C GLU A 488 20.61 -10.48 15.19
N LEU A 489 20.56 -11.80 15.12
CA LEU A 489 20.26 -12.51 13.88
C LEU A 489 18.75 -12.45 13.60
N LYS A 490 18.36 -11.85 12.48
CA LYS A 490 16.96 -11.78 12.05
C LYS A 490 16.71 -12.63 10.79
N PRO A 491 15.63 -13.42 10.75
CA PRO A 491 15.24 -14.13 9.54
C PRO A 491 14.72 -13.13 8.49
N GLY A 492 15.09 -13.36 7.24
CA GLY A 492 14.58 -12.61 6.10
C GLY A 492 13.19 -13.09 5.65
N ILE A 493 12.68 -12.46 4.59
CA ILE A 493 11.31 -12.70 4.09
C ILE A 493 11.12 -14.14 3.62
N PHE A 494 12.09 -14.71 2.90
CA PHE A 494 12.02 -16.08 2.38
C PHE A 494 12.05 -17.12 3.49
N ARG A 495 12.97 -16.96 4.47
CA ARG A 495 13.08 -17.88 5.61
C ARG A 495 11.81 -17.86 6.45
N SER A 496 11.28 -16.68 6.74
CA SER A 496 10.04 -16.51 7.49
C SER A 496 8.84 -17.16 6.79
N LEU A 497 8.73 -16.98 5.47
CA LEU A 497 7.66 -17.62 4.68
C LEU A 497 7.80 -19.15 4.63
N CYS A 498 9.04 -19.67 4.51
CA CYS A 498 9.31 -21.10 4.58
C CYS A 498 8.93 -21.71 5.92
N ALA A 499 9.21 -21.03 7.04
CA ALA A 499 8.80 -21.49 8.37
C ALA A 499 7.27 -21.60 8.46
N ARG A 500 6.54 -20.58 7.98
CA ARG A 500 5.05 -20.60 7.95
C ARG A 500 4.51 -21.73 7.08
N ALA A 501 5.04 -21.90 5.87
CA ALA A 501 4.62 -22.97 4.97
C ALA A 501 4.92 -24.37 5.53
N LYS A 502 6.04 -24.54 6.24
CA LYS A 502 6.39 -25.82 6.90
C LYS A 502 5.43 -26.17 8.03
N ASP A 503 5.02 -25.18 8.82
CA ASP A 503 4.09 -25.34 9.95
C ASP A 503 2.63 -25.51 9.50
N ASP A 504 2.33 -25.23 8.23
CA ASP A 504 0.99 -25.29 7.64
C ASP A 504 0.95 -26.07 6.31
N PRO A 505 1.26 -27.39 6.32
CA PRO A 505 1.51 -28.19 5.12
C PRO A 505 0.28 -28.40 4.22
N ASN A 506 -0.93 -28.16 4.75
CA ASN A 506 -2.18 -28.35 4.01
C ASN A 506 -2.51 -27.17 3.08
N ASN A 507 -1.85 -26.02 3.28
CA ASN A 507 -2.08 -24.79 2.56
C ASN A 507 -0.90 -24.48 1.65
N GLN A 508 -1.18 -23.88 0.48
CA GLN A 508 -0.17 -23.36 -0.42
C GLN A 508 0.25 -21.95 0.02
N TYR A 509 1.53 -21.67 -0.13
CA TYR A 509 2.11 -20.35 0.06
C TYR A 509 2.73 -19.89 -1.25
N VAL A 510 2.75 -18.57 -1.49
CA VAL A 510 3.30 -18.01 -2.73
C VAL A 510 4.24 -16.85 -2.39
N LEU A 511 5.45 -16.92 -2.92
CA LEU A 511 6.34 -15.77 -3.00
C LEU A 511 6.28 -15.20 -4.41
N VAL A 512 5.84 -13.96 -4.54
CA VAL A 512 5.92 -13.21 -5.79
C VAL A 512 7.13 -12.28 -5.74
N ILE A 513 8.04 -12.42 -6.71
CA ILE A 513 9.25 -11.62 -6.86
C ILE A 513 9.11 -10.77 -8.13
N ASP A 514 8.73 -9.52 -7.97
CA ASP A 514 8.65 -8.57 -9.07
C ASP A 514 10.06 -8.12 -9.47
N GLU A 515 10.28 -7.90 -10.78
CA GLU A 515 11.57 -7.48 -11.34
C GLU A 515 12.74 -8.39 -10.91
N ILE A 516 12.54 -9.71 -10.99
CA ILE A 516 13.47 -10.71 -10.43
C ILE A 516 14.89 -10.56 -10.97
N ASN A 517 15.06 -10.08 -12.19
CA ASN A 517 16.36 -9.87 -12.81
C ASN A 517 17.11 -8.66 -12.23
N ARG A 518 16.45 -7.64 -11.68
CA ARG A 518 17.10 -6.40 -11.18
C ARG A 518 18.02 -6.60 -9.96
N GLY A 519 17.91 -7.74 -9.29
CA GLY A 519 18.81 -8.15 -8.21
C GLY A 519 19.83 -9.19 -8.66
N ASN A 520 20.97 -9.31 -7.95
CA ASN A 520 21.87 -10.44 -8.15
C ASN A 520 21.27 -11.69 -7.49
N ILE A 521 20.42 -12.40 -8.25
CA ILE A 521 19.64 -13.54 -7.74
C ILE A 521 20.54 -14.62 -7.12
N ALA A 522 21.71 -14.90 -7.72
CA ALA A 522 22.65 -15.89 -7.18
C ALA A 522 23.17 -15.48 -5.79
N LYS A 523 23.46 -14.18 -5.60
CA LYS A 523 23.87 -13.64 -4.29
C LYS A 523 22.70 -13.61 -3.30
N ILE A 524 21.50 -13.25 -3.74
CA ILE A 524 20.31 -13.12 -2.88
C ILE A 524 19.88 -14.49 -2.34
N PHE A 525 19.82 -15.51 -3.20
CA PHE A 525 19.42 -16.86 -2.80
C PHE A 525 20.56 -17.66 -2.17
N GLY A 526 21.83 -17.33 -2.46
CA GLY A 526 22.99 -18.06 -1.93
C GLY A 526 22.91 -19.56 -2.18
N GLU A 527 23.09 -20.35 -1.13
CA GLU A 527 23.01 -21.81 -1.14
C GLU A 527 21.59 -22.35 -1.42
N LEU A 528 20.56 -21.54 -1.14
CA LEU A 528 19.15 -21.90 -1.35
C LEU A 528 18.80 -22.04 -2.82
N MET A 529 19.66 -21.53 -3.71
CA MET A 529 19.53 -21.74 -5.14
C MET A 529 19.35 -23.21 -5.51
N THR A 530 19.96 -24.13 -4.77
CA THR A 530 19.77 -25.57 -5.02
C THR A 530 18.47 -26.10 -4.44
N LEU A 531 17.98 -25.53 -3.34
CA LEU A 531 16.84 -26.05 -2.58
C LEU A 531 15.48 -25.66 -3.17
N ILE A 532 15.41 -24.64 -4.01
CA ILE A 532 14.16 -24.23 -4.66
C ILE A 532 13.69 -25.24 -5.72
N GLU A 533 14.54 -26.18 -6.16
CA GLU A 533 14.18 -27.24 -7.11
C GLU A 533 13.10 -28.18 -6.52
N ALA A 534 12.09 -28.51 -7.34
CA ALA A 534 10.91 -29.24 -6.89
C ALA A 534 11.21 -30.60 -6.23
N ASP A 535 12.25 -31.29 -6.69
CA ASP A 535 12.63 -32.62 -6.21
C ASP A 535 13.46 -32.60 -4.91
N LYS A 536 14.06 -31.45 -4.54
CA LYS A 536 14.89 -31.26 -3.35
C LYS A 536 14.14 -30.70 -2.13
N ARG A 537 13.01 -30.03 -2.37
CA ARG A 537 12.14 -29.47 -1.34
C ARG A 537 11.69 -30.53 -0.32
N GLY A 538 11.81 -30.20 0.97
CA GLY A 538 11.46 -31.07 2.09
C GLY A 538 12.30 -32.34 2.25
N LYS A 539 13.43 -32.48 1.53
CA LYS A 539 14.29 -33.69 1.58
C LYS A 539 15.71 -33.40 2.04
N GLN A 540 16.36 -32.40 1.45
CA GLN A 540 17.77 -32.11 1.68
C GLN A 540 17.93 -30.82 2.49
N PRO A 541 18.35 -30.89 3.76
CA PRO A 541 18.70 -29.69 4.52
C PRO A 541 20.06 -29.15 4.07
N VAL A 542 20.23 -27.83 4.19
CA VAL A 542 21.52 -27.16 4.09
C VAL A 542 21.74 -26.33 5.35
N GLU A 543 22.97 -26.33 5.85
CA GLU A 543 23.36 -25.51 6.99
C GLU A 543 23.54 -24.04 6.56
N LEU A 544 22.77 -23.13 7.16
CA LEU A 544 22.85 -21.70 6.87
C LEU A 544 24.13 -21.05 7.45
N PRO A 545 24.74 -20.06 6.78
CA PRO A 545 26.04 -19.53 7.14
C PRO A 545 26.06 -18.72 8.44
N TYR A 546 25.00 -17.99 8.80
CA TYR A 546 24.99 -17.15 10.00
C TYR A 546 24.47 -17.93 11.21
N SER A 547 23.30 -18.56 11.10
CA SER A 547 22.70 -19.33 12.20
C SER A 547 23.38 -20.66 12.49
N LYS A 548 24.02 -21.27 11.48
CA LYS A 548 24.50 -22.67 11.53
C LYS A 548 23.38 -23.68 11.77
N GLU A 549 22.17 -23.34 11.31
CA GLU A 549 20.98 -24.19 11.41
C GLU A 549 20.69 -24.88 10.08
N ASP A 550 20.12 -26.09 10.17
CA ASP A 550 19.59 -26.82 9.02
C ASP A 550 18.33 -26.13 8.48
N PHE A 551 18.35 -25.76 7.20
CA PHE A 551 17.25 -25.13 6.50
C PHE A 551 16.79 -25.94 5.28
N GLN A 552 15.49 -25.93 5.03
CA GLN A 552 14.84 -26.60 3.90
C GLN A 552 13.72 -25.74 3.33
N VAL A 553 13.53 -25.79 2.01
CA VAL A 553 12.40 -25.16 1.33
C VAL A 553 11.19 -26.12 1.34
N PRO A 554 10.00 -25.68 1.81
CA PRO A 554 8.79 -26.51 1.83
C PRO A 554 8.23 -26.82 0.43
N VAL A 555 7.55 -27.97 0.32
CA VAL A 555 6.94 -28.45 -0.94
C VAL A 555 5.68 -27.68 -1.34
N ASN A 556 5.03 -27.03 -0.38
CA ASN A 556 3.81 -26.23 -0.51
C ASN A 556 4.09 -24.72 -0.72
N LEU A 557 5.34 -24.33 -0.97
CA LEU A 557 5.69 -22.97 -1.37
C LEU A 557 5.78 -22.88 -2.91
N ALA A 558 5.18 -21.89 -3.53
CA ALA A 558 5.36 -21.55 -4.94
C ALA A 558 6.16 -20.25 -5.05
N ILE A 559 7.01 -20.13 -6.08
CA ILE A 559 7.74 -18.89 -6.39
C ILE A 559 7.30 -18.41 -7.77
N ILE A 560 6.83 -17.17 -7.87
CA ILE A 560 6.44 -16.53 -9.14
C ILE A 560 7.32 -15.30 -9.33
N GLY A 561 8.16 -15.28 -10.35
CA GLY A 561 8.95 -14.12 -10.74
C GLY A 561 8.31 -13.35 -11.90
N THR A 562 8.50 -12.04 -11.97
CA THR A 562 8.28 -11.26 -13.19
C THR A 562 9.61 -10.75 -13.73
N MET A 563 9.75 -10.70 -15.05
CA MET A 563 10.98 -10.26 -15.71
C MET A 563 10.68 -9.48 -16.98
N ASN A 564 11.21 -8.25 -17.10
CA ASN A 564 11.25 -7.54 -18.38
C ASN A 564 12.43 -8.04 -19.21
N THR A 565 12.19 -8.37 -20.49
CA THR A 565 13.26 -8.86 -21.38
C THR A 565 14.05 -7.75 -22.07
N ALA A 566 13.46 -6.57 -22.24
CA ALA A 566 14.10 -5.42 -22.88
C ALA A 566 15.26 -4.82 -22.05
N ASP A 567 15.26 -5.02 -20.73
CA ASP A 567 16.21 -4.40 -19.80
C ASP A 567 17.63 -5.00 -19.96
N ARG A 568 18.44 -4.39 -20.83
CA ARG A 568 19.83 -4.78 -21.09
C ARG A 568 20.83 -4.39 -19.99
N SER A 569 20.45 -3.50 -19.08
CA SER A 569 21.31 -2.98 -17.99
C SER A 569 21.39 -3.91 -16.77
N ILE A 570 20.80 -5.10 -16.87
CA ILE A 570 20.55 -6.00 -15.76
C ILE A 570 21.42 -7.27 -15.88
N ALA A 571 21.78 -7.88 -14.74
CA ALA A 571 22.47 -9.16 -14.71
C ALA A 571 21.67 -10.22 -15.49
N LEU A 572 22.27 -10.78 -16.54
CA LEU A 572 21.70 -11.91 -17.28
C LEU A 572 21.42 -13.05 -16.30
N LEU A 573 20.20 -13.59 -16.36
CA LEU A 573 19.83 -14.72 -15.52
C LEU A 573 20.76 -15.91 -15.81
N ASP A 574 21.50 -16.35 -14.80
CA ASP A 574 22.46 -17.45 -14.91
C ASP A 574 21.75 -18.71 -15.46
N VAL A 575 22.45 -19.48 -16.30
CA VAL A 575 22.02 -20.78 -16.81
C VAL A 575 21.62 -21.72 -15.67
N ALA A 576 22.31 -21.65 -14.53
CA ALA A 576 21.96 -22.43 -13.34
C ALA A 576 20.58 -22.04 -12.77
N LEU A 577 20.22 -20.76 -12.86
CA LEU A 577 18.92 -20.23 -12.45
C LEU A 577 17.80 -20.63 -13.41
N ARG A 578 18.06 -20.53 -14.71
CA ARG A 578 17.08 -20.91 -15.75
C ARG A 578 16.61 -22.36 -15.61
N ARG A 579 17.47 -23.28 -15.15
CA ARG A 579 17.09 -24.70 -14.97
C ARG A 579 16.11 -24.96 -13.83
N ARG A 580 15.89 -23.96 -12.95
CA ARG A 580 15.13 -24.09 -11.71
C ARG A 580 13.76 -23.43 -11.76
N PHE A 581 13.51 -22.65 -12.81
CA PHE A 581 12.26 -21.97 -13.07
C PHE A 581 11.66 -22.48 -14.38
N ALA A 582 10.34 -22.65 -14.41
CA ALA A 582 9.61 -22.63 -15.68
C ALA A 582 9.52 -21.19 -16.19
N PHE A 583 9.53 -21.01 -17.50
CA PHE A 583 9.41 -19.70 -18.14
C PHE A 583 8.13 -19.68 -18.96
N LEU A 584 7.27 -18.71 -18.68
CA LEU A 584 6.04 -18.46 -19.42
C LEU A 584 6.14 -17.08 -20.05
N GLU A 585 6.22 -17.06 -21.38
CA GLU A 585 6.36 -15.84 -22.16
C GLU A 585 5.01 -15.15 -22.33
N LEU A 586 4.96 -13.86 -22.02
CA LEU A 586 3.79 -13.01 -22.21
C LEU A 586 4.12 -11.96 -23.27
N LEU A 587 3.59 -12.19 -24.48
CA LEU A 587 3.70 -11.28 -25.62
C LEU A 587 2.57 -10.25 -25.62
N PRO A 588 2.72 -9.13 -26.35
CA PRO A 588 1.64 -8.16 -26.51
C PRO A 588 0.41 -8.75 -27.23
N GLU A 589 -0.71 -8.85 -26.52
CA GLU A 589 -2.04 -9.16 -27.07
C GLU A 589 -2.72 -7.89 -27.60
N ALA A 590 -2.40 -7.48 -28.82
CA ALA A 590 -2.97 -6.27 -29.44
C ALA A 590 -4.46 -6.40 -29.76
N GLU A 591 -4.97 -7.63 -29.86
CA GLU A 591 -6.37 -7.95 -30.13
C GLU A 591 -7.30 -7.42 -29.01
N LEU A 592 -6.77 -7.27 -27.79
CA LEU A 592 -7.49 -6.65 -26.67
C LEU A 592 -7.86 -5.18 -26.95
N LEU A 593 -7.19 -4.55 -27.92
CA LEU A 593 -7.35 -3.15 -28.29
C LEU A 593 -8.09 -2.97 -29.63
N ASP A 594 -8.52 -4.05 -30.29
CA ASP A 594 -9.20 -3.98 -31.60
C ASP A 594 -10.54 -3.23 -31.51
N GLY A 595 -11.17 -3.18 -30.33
CA GLY A 595 -12.39 -2.41 -30.09
C GLY A 595 -12.17 -0.91 -29.80
N ILE A 596 -10.92 -0.45 -29.72
CA ILE A 596 -10.59 0.93 -29.34
C ILE A 596 -10.28 1.73 -30.59
N ASN A 597 -11.14 2.69 -30.90
CA ASN A 597 -10.95 3.65 -31.97
C ASN A 597 -10.83 5.07 -31.39
N VAL A 598 -9.96 5.89 -31.98
CA VAL A 598 -9.74 7.30 -31.61
C VAL A 598 -9.90 8.17 -32.85
N SER A 599 -10.79 9.16 -32.80
CA SER A 599 -11.14 9.97 -33.97
C SER A 599 -11.65 11.37 -33.60
N LEU A 600 -11.47 12.32 -34.52
CA LEU A 600 -12.17 13.61 -34.55
C LEU A 600 -13.22 13.71 -35.69
N ALA A 601 -13.25 12.76 -36.63
CA ALA A 601 -14.22 12.65 -37.75
C ALA A 601 -14.39 11.18 -38.24
N GLU A 602 -15.61 10.77 -38.58
CA GLU A 602 -15.99 9.35 -38.84
C GLU A 602 -15.14 8.61 -39.90
N GLU A 603 -14.52 9.31 -40.85
CA GLU A 603 -13.82 8.70 -41.99
C GLU A 603 -12.34 8.33 -41.73
N ASP A 604 -11.70 8.82 -40.64
CA ASP A 604 -10.26 8.66 -40.39
C ASP A 604 -9.91 8.10 -38.98
N ALA A 605 -10.80 7.30 -38.40
CA ALA A 605 -10.61 6.75 -37.05
C ALA A 605 -9.37 5.83 -36.93
N LEU A 606 -8.50 6.12 -35.97
CA LEU A 606 -7.34 5.27 -35.64
C LEU A 606 -7.80 4.09 -34.79
N ASN A 607 -7.60 2.88 -35.31
CA ASN A 607 -7.77 1.64 -34.54
C ASN A 607 -6.49 1.30 -33.76
N ILE A 608 -6.55 1.32 -32.44
CA ILE A 608 -5.37 1.16 -31.58
C ILE A 608 -4.79 -0.27 -31.67
N GLY A 609 -5.63 -1.30 -31.76
CA GLY A 609 -5.16 -2.68 -31.95
C GLY A 609 -4.36 -2.85 -33.23
N THR A 610 -4.85 -2.30 -34.34
CA THR A 610 -4.14 -2.31 -35.63
C THR A 610 -2.84 -1.49 -35.58
N CYS A 611 -2.88 -0.29 -34.99
CA CYS A 611 -1.70 0.54 -34.78
C CYS A 611 -0.60 -0.20 -34.00
N LEU A 612 -0.96 -0.84 -32.89
CA LEU A 612 -0.02 -1.59 -32.05
C LEU A 612 0.57 -2.80 -32.79
N ARG A 613 -0.24 -3.53 -33.57
CA ARG A 613 0.24 -4.65 -34.40
C ARG A 613 1.28 -4.19 -35.41
N ASN A 614 0.99 -3.12 -36.16
CA ASN A 614 1.89 -2.58 -37.18
C ASN A 614 3.19 -2.03 -36.56
N LEU A 615 3.08 -1.27 -35.47
CA LEU A 615 4.23 -0.77 -34.72
C LEU A 615 5.12 -1.92 -34.25
N ASN A 616 4.53 -2.93 -33.61
CA ASN A 616 5.27 -4.07 -33.11
C ASN A 616 5.89 -4.91 -34.22
N GLN A 617 5.23 -5.07 -35.36
CA GLN A 617 5.81 -5.75 -36.51
C GLN A 617 7.11 -5.07 -36.96
N ARG A 618 7.09 -3.74 -37.13
CA ARG A 618 8.29 -2.96 -37.49
C ARG A 618 9.40 -3.09 -36.45
N ILE A 619 9.05 -3.06 -35.16
CA ILE A 619 10.02 -3.23 -34.08
C ILE A 619 10.64 -4.63 -34.10
N VAL A 620 9.83 -5.68 -34.29
CA VAL A 620 10.31 -7.07 -34.34
C VAL A 620 11.31 -7.27 -35.49
N GLU A 621 11.00 -6.71 -36.67
CA GLU A 621 11.87 -6.80 -37.85
C GLU A 621 13.24 -6.10 -37.64
N LEU A 622 13.27 -4.99 -36.89
CA LEU A 622 14.48 -4.18 -36.71
C LEU A 622 15.26 -4.44 -35.41
N ARG A 623 14.58 -4.93 -34.36
CA ARG A 623 15.14 -5.11 -33.00
C ARG A 623 14.89 -6.46 -32.36
N GLY A 624 13.82 -7.14 -32.76
CA GLY A 624 13.37 -8.42 -32.18
C GLY A 624 12.20 -8.29 -31.20
N ALA A 625 11.63 -9.44 -30.84
CA ALA A 625 10.40 -9.54 -30.04
C ALA A 625 10.48 -8.93 -28.64
N ASP A 626 11.66 -8.97 -28.00
CA ASP A 626 11.85 -8.42 -26.65
C ASP A 626 11.61 -6.90 -26.55
N TYR A 627 11.64 -6.20 -27.69
CA TYR A 627 11.46 -4.74 -27.78
C TYR A 627 10.04 -4.31 -28.11
N GLN A 628 9.09 -5.24 -28.22
CA GLN A 628 7.71 -4.87 -28.52
C GLN A 628 7.12 -3.98 -27.41
N ILE A 629 6.11 -3.19 -27.78
CA ILE A 629 5.30 -2.39 -26.87
C ILE A 629 4.09 -3.24 -26.46
N GLY A 630 3.86 -3.35 -25.16
CA GLY A 630 2.72 -4.10 -24.61
C GLY A 630 1.40 -3.34 -24.68
N HIS A 631 0.28 -4.07 -24.68
CA HIS A 631 -1.06 -3.50 -24.75
C HIS A 631 -1.45 -2.68 -23.52
N SER A 632 -0.81 -2.90 -22.36
CA SER A 632 -1.23 -2.24 -21.10
C SER A 632 -1.07 -0.72 -21.12
N TYR A 633 -0.18 -0.19 -21.96
CA TYR A 633 -0.04 1.25 -22.18
C TYR A 633 -1.34 1.88 -22.69
N PHE A 634 -2.10 1.14 -23.50
CA PHE A 634 -3.27 1.64 -24.22
C PHE A 634 -4.61 1.19 -23.62
N LEU A 635 -4.61 0.23 -22.68
CA LEU A 635 -5.83 -0.19 -21.96
C LEU A 635 -6.60 0.97 -21.29
N PRO A 636 -5.95 2.03 -20.76
CA PRO A 636 -6.70 3.18 -20.22
C PRO A 636 -7.66 3.82 -21.23
N LEU A 637 -7.37 3.76 -22.53
CA LEU A 637 -8.23 4.30 -23.59
C LEU A 637 -9.59 3.56 -23.68
N GLN A 638 -9.65 2.31 -23.23
CA GLN A 638 -10.86 1.48 -23.30
C GLN A 638 -11.99 2.01 -22.41
N VAL A 639 -11.65 2.62 -21.28
CA VAL A 639 -12.61 3.07 -20.26
C VAL A 639 -12.94 4.56 -20.35
N ILE A 640 -12.33 5.28 -21.31
CA ILE A 640 -12.59 6.70 -21.54
C ILE A 640 -13.73 6.85 -22.55
N ALA A 641 -14.83 7.43 -22.10
CA ALA A 641 -16.03 7.62 -22.93
C ALA A 641 -15.96 8.90 -23.77
N ASP A 642 -15.31 9.97 -23.27
CA ASP A 642 -15.19 11.24 -23.98
C ASP A 642 -14.07 11.17 -25.03
N GLU A 643 -14.37 11.50 -26.29
CA GLU A 643 -13.41 11.37 -27.39
C GLU A 643 -12.25 12.38 -27.29
N VAL A 644 -12.48 13.57 -26.74
CA VAL A 644 -11.42 14.57 -26.56
C VAL A 644 -10.47 14.13 -25.45
N GLU A 645 -11.00 13.62 -24.33
CA GLU A 645 -10.21 13.03 -23.25
C GLU A 645 -9.45 11.78 -23.73
N LYS A 646 -10.07 10.94 -24.56
CA LYS A 646 -9.44 9.74 -25.14
C LYS A 646 -8.28 10.13 -26.06
N LEU A 647 -8.46 11.17 -26.87
CA LEU A 647 -7.40 11.72 -27.72
C LEU A 647 -6.27 12.33 -26.88
N ASN A 648 -6.58 13.13 -25.86
CA ASN A 648 -5.57 13.69 -24.95
C ASN A 648 -4.81 12.58 -24.21
N CYS A 649 -5.50 11.51 -23.79
CA CYS A 649 -4.87 10.36 -23.17
C CYS A 649 -3.96 9.61 -24.16
N LEU A 650 -4.37 9.46 -25.42
CA LEU A 650 -3.52 8.88 -26.47
C LEU A 650 -2.28 9.74 -26.71
N ASP A 651 -2.43 11.07 -26.79
CA ASP A 651 -1.35 12.03 -26.90
C ASP A 651 -0.34 11.86 -25.75
N ASP A 652 -0.85 11.71 -24.51
CA ASP A 652 -0.03 11.55 -23.32
C ASP A 652 0.71 10.20 -23.32
N ILE A 653 0.01 9.10 -23.61
CA ILE A 653 0.58 7.76 -23.73
C ILE A 653 1.69 7.76 -24.79
N TRP A 654 1.41 8.32 -25.96
CA TRP A 654 2.35 8.30 -27.07
C TRP A 654 3.60 9.14 -26.77
N ASN A 655 3.42 10.42 -26.44
CA ASN A 655 4.53 11.36 -26.35
C ASN A 655 5.36 11.21 -25.06
N TYR A 656 4.75 10.74 -23.97
CA TYR A 656 5.44 10.66 -22.67
C TYR A 656 5.75 9.24 -22.19
N GLN A 657 5.23 8.20 -22.85
CA GLN A 657 5.54 6.80 -22.50
C GLN A 657 6.13 6.02 -23.69
N VAL A 658 5.43 5.96 -24.83
CA VAL A 658 5.85 5.14 -25.97
C VAL A 658 7.07 5.73 -26.68
N VAL A 659 7.05 7.01 -27.04
CA VAL A 659 8.15 7.68 -27.74
C VAL A 659 9.44 7.67 -26.91
N PRO A 660 9.44 8.01 -25.60
CA PRO A 660 10.64 7.90 -24.77
C PRO A 660 11.20 6.47 -24.72
N LEU A 661 10.34 5.46 -24.58
CA LEU A 661 10.76 4.05 -24.58
C LEU A 661 11.38 3.64 -25.92
N LEU A 662 10.79 4.04 -27.05
CA LEU A 662 11.36 3.80 -28.37
C LEU A 662 12.71 4.50 -28.55
N LYS A 663 12.87 5.73 -28.02
CA LYS A 663 14.17 6.42 -28.03
C LYS A 663 15.23 5.63 -27.27
N GLU A 664 14.87 4.97 -26.17
CA GLU A 664 15.77 4.09 -25.42
C GLU A 664 16.12 2.82 -26.21
N TYR A 665 15.12 2.15 -26.80
CA TYR A 665 15.32 0.94 -27.62
C TYR A 665 16.21 1.18 -28.84
N PHE A 666 16.11 2.37 -29.42
CA PHE A 666 16.88 2.80 -30.58
C PHE A 666 17.98 3.80 -30.21
N TYR A 667 18.47 3.78 -28.97
CA TYR A 667 19.55 4.65 -28.53
C TYR A 667 20.78 4.51 -29.44
N GLY A 668 21.28 5.64 -29.94
CA GLY A 668 22.38 5.72 -30.89
C GLY A 668 22.08 5.20 -32.30
N GLN A 669 20.82 4.88 -32.63
CA GLN A 669 20.40 4.26 -33.90
C GLN A 669 19.17 4.96 -34.49
N ALA A 670 19.29 6.28 -34.68
CA ALA A 670 18.21 7.13 -35.20
C ALA A 670 17.66 6.68 -36.57
N ASP A 671 18.51 6.13 -37.45
CA ASP A 671 18.07 5.63 -38.76
C ASP A 671 17.09 4.46 -38.67
N LEU A 672 17.26 3.58 -37.67
CA LEU A 672 16.33 2.49 -37.42
C LEU A 672 15.03 3.02 -36.79
N LEU A 673 15.12 3.97 -35.87
CA LEU A 673 13.94 4.63 -35.30
C LEU A 673 13.12 5.35 -36.37
N ARG A 674 13.78 5.96 -37.37
CA ARG A 674 13.14 6.59 -38.53
C ARG A 674 12.41 5.59 -39.42
N GLN A 675 12.89 4.36 -39.51
CA GLN A 675 12.17 3.28 -40.21
C GLN A 675 10.94 2.81 -39.43
N VAL A 676 11.00 2.80 -38.09
CA VAL A 676 9.82 2.49 -37.26
C VAL A 676 8.77 3.61 -37.37
N LEU A 677 9.19 4.87 -37.21
CA LEU A 677 8.33 6.05 -37.09
C LEU A 677 8.59 7.11 -38.19
N PRO A 678 8.43 6.79 -39.49
CA PRO A 678 8.85 7.70 -40.57
C PRO A 678 8.10 9.05 -40.56
N SER A 679 6.82 9.06 -40.21
CA SER A 679 5.98 10.26 -40.16
C SER A 679 6.29 11.20 -38.99
N PHE A 680 7.14 10.78 -38.05
CA PHE A 680 7.50 11.57 -36.88
C PHE A 680 8.86 12.28 -37.01
N PHE A 681 9.52 12.17 -38.16
CA PHE A 681 10.74 12.92 -38.47
C PHE A 681 10.41 14.06 -39.42
N SER A 682 11.00 15.25 -39.21
CA SER A 682 10.86 16.35 -40.15
C SER A 682 11.35 15.94 -41.54
N GLN A 683 10.62 16.36 -42.58
CA GLN A 683 11.15 16.36 -43.95
C GLN A 683 12.24 17.44 -44.00
N ASP A 684 13.37 17.14 -44.64
CA ASP A 684 14.54 18.01 -44.70
C ASP A 684 14.19 19.46 -45.05
N ASP A 685 14.25 20.35 -44.06
CA ASP A 685 14.50 21.78 -44.27
C ASP A 685 15.88 22.08 -43.69
N GLY A 686 16.77 22.54 -44.56
CA GLY A 686 18.16 22.81 -44.25
C GLY A 686 18.30 23.75 -43.05
N GLY A 687 18.75 23.19 -41.92
CA GLY A 687 19.36 23.93 -40.82
C GLY A 687 18.43 24.29 -39.66
N GLN A 688 18.20 23.34 -38.75
CA GLN A 688 18.62 23.41 -37.34
C GLN A 688 18.18 22.13 -36.60
N PRO A 689 18.99 21.55 -35.71
CA PRO A 689 18.63 20.33 -35.00
C PRO A 689 17.61 20.64 -33.89
N GLN A 690 16.35 20.26 -34.09
CA GLN A 690 15.37 20.21 -33.01
C GLN A 690 15.35 18.81 -32.39
N SER A 691 15.87 18.72 -31.17
CA SER A 691 16.12 17.50 -30.36
C SER A 691 17.27 16.59 -30.85
N ALA A 692 18.01 16.01 -29.91
CA ALA A 692 19.09 15.05 -30.18
C ALA A 692 18.63 13.76 -30.91
N SER A 693 17.31 13.56 -31.06
CA SER A 693 16.69 12.39 -31.70
C SER A 693 16.05 12.68 -33.07
N GLY A 694 15.84 13.95 -33.45
CA GLY A 694 15.17 14.32 -34.71
C GLY A 694 13.66 14.01 -34.81
N LEU A 695 13.04 13.56 -33.71
CA LEU A 695 11.60 13.28 -33.62
C LEU A 695 10.81 14.55 -33.28
N VAL A 696 9.72 14.79 -34.01
CA VAL A 696 8.73 15.84 -33.78
C VAL A 696 7.61 15.27 -32.90
N ALA A 697 7.25 16.00 -31.83
CA ALA A 697 6.07 15.68 -31.04
C ALA A 697 4.82 16.08 -31.82
N LEU A 698 3.93 15.12 -32.07
CA LEU A 698 2.65 15.34 -32.75
C LEU A 698 1.52 15.22 -31.73
N HIS A 699 0.44 15.98 -31.97
CA HIS A 699 -0.70 16.10 -31.07
C HIS A 699 -2.00 16.07 -31.87
N GLY A 700 -3.08 15.64 -31.24
CA GLY A 700 -4.43 15.69 -31.82
C GLY A 700 -4.53 15.00 -33.18
N GLU A 701 -5.09 15.70 -34.19
CA GLU A 701 -5.28 15.15 -35.55
C GLU A 701 -3.97 14.73 -36.22
N ASP A 702 -2.89 15.51 -36.04
CA ASP A 702 -1.60 15.19 -36.64
C ASP A 702 -1.02 13.89 -36.08
N LEU A 703 -1.24 13.63 -34.78
CA LEU A 703 -0.85 12.37 -34.16
C LEU A 703 -1.65 11.20 -34.74
N VAL A 704 -2.98 11.31 -34.78
CA VAL A 704 -3.88 10.28 -35.32
C VAL A 704 -3.51 9.96 -36.77
N ALA A 705 -3.30 10.98 -37.61
CA ALA A 705 -2.91 10.83 -39.00
C ALA A 705 -1.53 10.19 -39.18
N ALA A 706 -0.56 10.50 -38.30
CA ALA A 706 0.76 9.87 -38.33
C ALA A 706 0.72 8.41 -37.88
N LEU A 707 -0.08 8.09 -36.85
CA LEU A 707 -0.27 6.72 -36.36
C LEU A 707 -1.03 5.83 -37.36
N ASN A 708 -2.01 6.38 -38.10
CA ASN A 708 -2.70 5.65 -39.17
C ASN A 708 -1.78 5.27 -40.35
N LYS A 709 -0.60 5.89 -40.47
CA LYS A 709 0.43 5.56 -41.48
C LYS A 709 1.42 4.48 -41.00
N LEU A 710 1.34 4.05 -39.74
CA LEU A 710 2.09 2.89 -39.24
C LEU A 710 1.48 1.61 -39.80
#